data_AF-A0A7V9DIV4-F1
#
_entry.id   AF-A0A7V9DIV4-F1
#
_cell.length_a   1.000
_cell.length_b   1.000
_cell.length_c   1.000
_cell.angle_alpha   90.00
_cell.angle_beta   90.00
_cell.angle_gamma   90.00
#
_symmetry.space_group_name_H-M   'P 1'
#
loop_
_entity.id
_entity.type
_entity.pdbx_description
1 polymer ?
#
loop_
_entity_poly.entity_id
_entity_poly.type
_entity_poly.pdbx_seq_one_letter_code
_entity_poly.pdbx_strand_id
1 'polypeptide(L)'
;MKSVDSAGDAGQRDADATARFFVSVAAFIDTTYRPRAVLDVGCRAGLVLVRALRERGIEARCLELSGHQLDEVTGTYDLITCLDVLEHVPDDVAGRAIDSLTGHTDRILFSSTPDNVVEPTHVNVQPPNAWVRAFGERGFFPTASMATLAVSPHAIVFERREPAILDELGTYELVRYRLARDLTIAHADRDRIRGEWHRIRDDLTRDLELARDERRLMSAELAALEARAQEAELEARTQREAAGRATSTLESRVAAAEAAAAELGVALDGLRTSTWWRLGRPIRGTVTFLRTRLLARTVAPPPETVPGVPAPATVASSPASPSRVPPEPPPDAEDLQNRVPPATAAAVSVDDIVTERLPLLRPLAVFPVPGDGLRHLTLVTESLDAGSLIDGVGTSMILAVLIADRLDASLRIVTRAEHPDPTSFDAVLRAHEVGWEKNLEFSYAPFGQGDSSLAYRSGEIFLATSLRAAWAASRSLDPARVVYLLQEDERALLPGGEEQRAWHELLADTRIRFVVDTRMLRDHLVADGFENLAENGTAFEPAFPTSTYFRETRRAGGRRKLFFYARPEDAPDLVALGVEAIEEAVVCGILDGDRWEVHLAGSGIPSGALSSTSTARVSLGLRWTDYAALIRRVDVGLSLRNAPHPGYPTLDVAACGGVAVTSRFGPKQNLHEYSANTFCVDGSSEAIRDGIAAAVRLAEDEPTRAVNYEAQQLSRDWRPSLEPVLERLLGDL
;
A
#
# COMPACT_ATOMS: atom_id res chain seq x y z
N MET A 1 39.90 6.92 22.11
CA MET A 1 40.11 6.71 20.65
C MET A 1 38.82 6.16 20.06
N LYS A 2 37.91 7.06 19.63
CA LYS A 2 36.76 6.86 18.73
C LYS A 2 35.83 8.08 18.85
N SER A 3 36.04 9.06 17.99
CA SER A 3 35.13 10.19 17.77
C SER A 3 35.27 10.74 16.33
N VAL A 4 35.60 9.88 15.35
CA VAL A 4 35.98 10.33 13.99
C VAL A 4 34.98 9.91 12.91
N ASP A 5 34.09 8.94 13.13
CA ASP A 5 33.30 8.38 12.01
C ASP A 5 31.94 9.06 11.74
N SER A 6 31.40 9.88 12.65
CA SER A 6 30.12 10.59 12.40
C SER A 6 30.27 11.84 11.52
N ALA A 7 31.48 12.38 11.39
CA ALA A 7 31.77 13.53 10.53
C ALA A 7 31.94 13.12 9.06
N GLY A 8 32.38 11.88 8.79
CA GLY A 8 32.60 11.37 7.44
C GLY A 8 31.31 11.15 6.64
N ASP A 9 30.24 10.67 7.29
CA ASP A 9 28.97 10.37 6.63
C ASP A 9 28.12 11.62 6.36
N ALA A 10 28.23 12.65 7.20
CA ALA A 10 27.63 13.96 6.93
C ALA A 10 28.37 14.69 5.79
N GLY A 11 29.71 14.66 5.78
CA GLY A 11 30.51 15.27 4.73
C GLY A 11 30.35 14.59 3.36
N GLN A 12 30.10 13.28 3.33
CA GLN A 12 29.85 12.54 2.09
C GLN A 12 28.48 12.90 1.47
N ARG A 13 27.43 13.02 2.30
CA ARG A 13 26.10 13.44 1.84
C ARG A 13 26.07 14.87 1.33
N ASP A 14 26.82 15.76 1.97
CA ASP A 14 26.94 17.16 1.57
C ASP A 14 27.68 17.29 0.22
N ALA A 15 28.76 16.52 0.03
CA ALA A 15 29.47 16.44 -1.25
C ALA A 15 28.58 15.90 -2.40
N ASP A 16 27.74 14.90 -2.13
CA ASP A 16 26.78 14.36 -3.11
C ASP A 16 25.68 15.37 -3.47
N ALA A 17 25.22 16.16 -2.50
CA ALA A 17 24.24 17.23 -2.73
C ALA A 17 24.83 18.36 -3.58
N THR A 18 26.04 18.82 -3.26
CA THR A 18 26.78 19.82 -4.05
C THR A 18 27.02 19.34 -5.49
N ALA A 19 27.36 18.06 -5.67
CA ALA A 19 27.55 17.49 -7.00
C ALA A 19 26.27 17.49 -7.84
N ARG A 20 25.13 17.09 -7.26
CA ARG A 20 23.82 17.12 -7.94
C ARG A 20 23.41 18.54 -8.32
N PHE A 21 23.67 19.51 -7.45
CA PHE A 21 23.40 20.92 -7.73
C PHE A 21 24.15 21.39 -8.98
N PHE A 22 25.48 21.21 -9.05
CA PHE A 22 26.25 21.64 -10.22
C PHE A 22 25.93 20.86 -11.51
N VAL A 23 25.51 19.59 -11.40
CA VAL A 23 24.99 18.83 -12.55
C VAL A 23 23.68 19.43 -13.08
N SER A 24 22.80 19.90 -12.20
CA SER A 24 21.57 20.62 -12.56
C SER A 24 21.88 21.96 -13.23
N VAL A 25 22.79 22.75 -12.64
CA VAL A 25 23.23 24.03 -13.22
C VAL A 25 23.87 23.84 -14.59
N ALA A 26 24.69 22.79 -14.78
CA ALA A 26 25.25 22.46 -16.10
C ALA A 26 24.17 22.11 -17.13
N ALA A 27 23.13 21.35 -16.73
CA ALA A 27 21.99 21.04 -17.59
C ALA A 27 21.21 22.30 -17.98
N PHE A 28 20.99 23.20 -17.02
CA PHE A 28 20.34 24.49 -17.26
C PHE A 28 21.12 25.33 -18.28
N ILE A 29 22.45 25.46 -18.11
CA ILE A 29 23.33 26.21 -18.99
C ILE A 29 23.28 25.67 -20.42
N ASP A 30 23.43 24.35 -20.57
CA ASP A 30 23.39 23.68 -21.88
C ASP A 30 22.03 23.88 -22.56
N THR A 31 20.93 23.62 -21.85
CA THR A 31 19.58 23.68 -22.43
C THR A 31 19.17 25.10 -22.84
N THR A 32 19.55 26.09 -22.02
CA THR A 32 19.06 27.47 -22.13
C THR A 32 19.96 28.34 -23.00
N TYR A 33 21.29 28.22 -22.86
CA TYR A 33 22.24 29.12 -23.53
C TYR A 33 23.05 28.44 -24.63
N ARG A 34 23.19 27.10 -24.61
CA ARG A 34 23.96 26.31 -25.60
C ARG A 34 25.35 26.89 -25.93
N PRO A 35 26.19 27.25 -24.93
CA PRO A 35 27.50 27.82 -25.19
C PRO A 35 28.47 26.77 -25.75
N ARG A 36 29.42 27.18 -26.60
CA ARG A 36 30.51 26.31 -27.06
C ARG A 36 31.70 26.39 -26.10
N ALA A 37 32.00 27.58 -25.58
CA ALA A 37 33.07 27.83 -24.63
C ALA A 37 32.56 28.54 -23.37
N VAL A 38 32.87 27.97 -22.19
CA VAL A 38 32.49 28.50 -20.88
C VAL A 38 33.71 28.71 -19.99
N LEU A 39 33.79 29.85 -19.33
CA LEU A 39 34.75 30.07 -18.24
C LEU A 39 33.98 30.14 -16.91
N ASP A 40 34.30 29.23 -16.00
CA ASP A 40 33.84 29.31 -14.62
C ASP A 40 34.88 30.02 -13.77
N VAL A 41 34.45 31.10 -13.13
CA VAL A 41 35.24 31.92 -12.23
C VAL A 41 34.69 31.65 -10.84
N GLY A 42 35.35 30.74 -10.11
CA GLY A 42 34.80 29.97 -8.99
C GLY A 42 35.87 29.42 -8.05
N CYS A 43 35.50 29.04 -6.82
CA CYS A 43 36.39 28.31 -5.91
C CYS A 43 36.56 26.82 -6.35
N ARG A 44 37.32 25.99 -5.62
CA ARG A 44 37.52 24.54 -5.93
C ARG A 44 36.24 23.74 -6.24
N ALA A 45 35.05 24.17 -5.79
CA ALA A 45 33.77 23.56 -6.13
C ALA A 45 33.36 23.75 -7.62
N GLY A 46 33.82 24.82 -8.28
CA GLY A 46 33.63 25.10 -9.70
C GLY A 46 34.21 24.04 -10.65
N LEU A 47 35.18 23.24 -10.17
CA LEU A 47 35.70 22.08 -10.91
C LEU A 47 34.62 21.03 -11.17
N VAL A 48 33.60 20.94 -10.33
CA VAL A 48 32.46 20.02 -10.51
C VAL A 48 31.55 20.52 -11.63
N LEU A 49 31.27 21.83 -11.67
CA LEU A 49 30.50 22.45 -12.77
C LEU A 49 31.24 22.31 -14.10
N VAL A 50 32.53 22.62 -14.14
CA VAL A 50 33.36 22.51 -15.35
C VAL A 50 33.42 21.05 -15.85
N ARG A 51 33.53 20.08 -14.94
CA ARG A 51 33.46 18.66 -15.31
C ARG A 51 32.09 18.30 -15.89
N ALA A 52 31.00 18.72 -15.25
CA ALA A 52 29.64 18.44 -15.70
C ALA A 52 29.31 19.10 -17.06
N LEU A 53 29.90 20.26 -17.37
CA LEU A 53 29.82 20.91 -18.68
C LEU A 53 30.63 20.18 -19.75
N ARG A 54 31.84 19.72 -19.42
CA ARG A 54 32.68 18.93 -20.35
C ARG A 54 32.08 17.58 -20.70
N GLU A 55 31.45 16.91 -19.73
CA GLU A 55 30.70 15.66 -19.97
C GLU A 55 29.53 15.86 -20.95
N ARG A 56 29.05 17.10 -21.12
CA ARG A 56 28.03 17.50 -22.10
C ARG A 56 28.62 18.02 -23.43
N GLY A 57 29.94 17.96 -23.60
CA GLY A 57 30.62 18.38 -24.84
C GLY A 57 30.91 19.88 -24.95
N ILE A 58 30.78 20.64 -23.86
CA ILE A 58 31.08 22.08 -23.80
C ILE A 58 32.55 22.30 -23.42
N GLU A 59 33.26 23.20 -24.11
CA GLU A 59 34.63 23.58 -23.74
C GLU A 59 34.61 24.46 -22.49
N ALA A 60 34.72 23.86 -21.30
CA ALA A 60 34.71 24.59 -20.04
C ALA A 60 36.12 24.72 -19.41
N ARG A 61 36.44 25.87 -18.81
CA ARG A 61 37.67 26.14 -18.04
C ARG A 61 37.31 26.70 -16.66
N CYS A 62 38.16 26.46 -15.66
CA CYS A 62 37.99 26.97 -14.29
C CYS A 62 39.12 27.95 -13.98
N LEU A 63 38.80 29.10 -13.40
CA LEU A 63 39.76 30.05 -12.84
C LEU A 63 39.40 30.33 -11.37
N GLU A 64 40.38 30.19 -10.48
CA GLU A 64 40.20 30.44 -9.05
C GLU A 64 40.57 31.89 -8.71
N LEU A 65 39.65 32.64 -8.08
CA LEU A 65 39.92 34.04 -7.72
C LEU A 65 40.72 34.14 -6.42
N SER A 66 42.05 34.13 -6.52
CA SER A 66 42.95 34.40 -5.39
C SER A 66 43.71 35.73 -5.53
N GLY A 67 43.00 36.86 -5.65
CA GLY A 67 43.53 38.24 -5.52
C GLY A 67 44.61 38.74 -6.51
N HIS A 68 45.36 37.86 -7.18
CA HIS A 68 46.50 38.19 -8.06
C HIS A 68 46.36 37.59 -9.48
N GLN A 69 45.27 36.86 -9.78
CA GLN A 69 45.07 36.12 -11.04
C GLN A 69 44.03 36.75 -11.99
N LEU A 70 43.53 37.95 -11.69
CA LEU A 70 42.54 38.64 -12.53
C LEU A 70 43.07 39.05 -13.92
N ASP A 71 44.39 39.18 -14.04
CA ASP A 71 45.10 39.48 -15.29
C ASP A 71 45.40 38.23 -16.13
N GLU A 72 45.02 37.02 -15.67
CA GLU A 72 45.27 35.74 -16.37
C GLU A 72 44.11 35.26 -17.25
N VAL A 73 42.96 35.97 -17.27
CA VAL A 73 41.88 35.63 -18.20
C VAL A 73 42.38 35.87 -19.62
N THR A 74 42.48 34.80 -20.40
CA THR A 74 42.95 34.84 -21.79
C THR A 74 41.91 34.19 -22.70
N GLY A 75 41.61 34.86 -23.83
CA GLY A 75 40.62 34.40 -24.82
C GLY A 75 39.25 35.06 -24.71
N THR A 76 38.29 34.61 -25.52
CA THR A 76 36.89 35.07 -25.53
C THR A 76 35.97 33.88 -25.30
N TYR A 77 34.97 34.03 -24.44
CA TYR A 77 34.06 32.95 -24.04
C TYR A 77 32.60 33.31 -24.35
N ASP A 78 31.79 32.31 -24.72
CA ASP A 78 30.36 32.51 -25.02
C ASP A 78 29.54 32.78 -23.75
N LEU A 79 30.00 32.26 -22.61
CA LEU A 79 29.41 32.46 -21.29
C LEU A 79 30.49 32.43 -20.22
N ILE A 80 30.46 33.38 -19.29
CA ILE A 80 31.25 33.31 -18.06
C ILE A 80 30.31 33.08 -16.87
N THR A 81 30.61 32.10 -16.02
CA THR A 81 29.89 31.85 -14.77
C THR A 81 30.69 32.41 -13.60
N CYS A 82 30.04 33.16 -12.72
CA CYS A 82 30.62 33.70 -11.49
C CYS A 82 29.60 33.50 -10.37
N LEU A 83 29.68 32.34 -9.70
CA LEU A 83 28.70 31.89 -8.72
C LEU A 83 29.33 31.91 -7.31
N ASP A 84 28.78 32.74 -6.43
CA ASP A 84 29.14 32.86 -5.02
C ASP A 84 30.64 33.12 -4.82
N VAL A 85 31.19 34.07 -5.59
CA VAL A 85 32.62 34.44 -5.51
C VAL A 85 32.84 35.88 -5.08
N LEU A 86 32.08 36.83 -5.64
CA LEU A 86 32.32 38.24 -5.39
C LEU A 86 31.97 38.67 -3.97
N GLU A 87 31.16 37.90 -3.22
CA GLU A 87 30.93 38.12 -1.78
C GLU A 87 32.16 37.84 -0.92
N HIS A 88 33.13 37.06 -1.42
CA HIS A 88 34.32 36.68 -0.68
C HIS A 88 35.53 37.58 -0.94
N VAL A 89 35.43 38.57 -1.84
CA VAL A 89 36.55 39.45 -2.20
C VAL A 89 36.24 40.92 -1.88
N PRO A 90 37.23 41.72 -1.44
CA PRO A 90 37.03 43.15 -1.20
C PRO A 90 36.49 43.91 -2.42
N ASP A 91 35.76 45.01 -2.19
CA ASP A 91 35.07 45.78 -3.24
C ASP A 91 36.01 46.29 -4.36
N ASP A 92 37.25 46.67 -4.03
CA ASP A 92 38.26 47.09 -5.02
C ASP A 92 38.74 45.93 -5.91
N VAL A 93 38.78 44.72 -5.36
CA VAL A 93 39.09 43.49 -6.11
C VAL A 93 37.88 43.06 -6.94
N ALA A 94 36.67 43.17 -6.40
CA ALA A 94 35.43 42.88 -7.10
C ALA A 94 35.28 43.77 -8.35
N GLY A 95 35.56 45.08 -8.24
CA GLY A 95 35.52 46.00 -9.37
C GLY A 95 36.45 45.59 -10.52
N ARG A 96 37.72 45.26 -10.19
CA ARG A 96 38.70 44.75 -11.18
C ARG A 96 38.29 43.40 -11.76
N ALA A 97 37.67 42.54 -10.95
CA ALA A 97 37.14 41.27 -11.43
C ALA A 97 36.06 41.50 -12.47
N ILE A 98 35.09 42.36 -12.18
CA ILE A 98 34.02 42.71 -13.12
C ILE A 98 34.61 43.32 -14.41
N ASP A 99 35.63 44.20 -14.33
CA ASP A 99 36.33 44.73 -15.51
C ASP A 99 36.90 43.62 -16.39
N SER A 100 37.57 42.63 -15.77
CA SER A 100 38.13 41.47 -16.48
C SER A 100 37.02 40.61 -17.10
N LEU A 101 36.01 40.19 -16.32
CA LEU A 101 34.90 39.35 -16.81
C LEU A 101 34.18 40.00 -17.99
N THR A 102 33.85 41.29 -17.86
CA THR A 102 33.18 42.06 -18.91
C THR A 102 34.06 42.33 -20.12
N GLY A 103 35.38 42.12 -20.07
CA GLY A 103 36.27 42.20 -21.23
C GLY A 103 36.31 40.95 -22.10
N HIS A 104 35.91 39.79 -21.55
CA HIS A 104 36.15 38.47 -22.15
C HIS A 104 34.89 37.73 -22.61
N THR A 105 33.71 38.33 -22.47
CA THR A 105 32.43 37.76 -22.94
C THR A 105 31.42 38.86 -23.26
N ASP A 106 30.27 38.46 -23.80
CA ASP A 106 29.07 39.26 -23.93
C ASP A 106 27.92 38.75 -23.03
N ARG A 107 28.13 37.65 -22.29
CA ARG A 107 27.12 37.06 -21.39
C ARG A 107 27.76 36.51 -20.11
N ILE A 108 27.22 36.91 -18.95
CA ILE A 108 27.69 36.49 -17.64
C ILE A 108 26.52 35.94 -16.82
N LEU A 109 26.64 34.70 -16.31
CA LEU A 109 25.74 34.16 -15.29
C LEU A 109 26.36 34.42 -13.91
N PHE A 110 25.70 35.27 -13.13
CA PHE A 110 26.18 35.78 -11.86
C PHE A 110 25.26 35.35 -10.72
N SER A 111 25.85 34.92 -9.60
CA SER A 111 25.16 34.69 -8.33
C SER A 111 26.02 35.24 -7.22
N SER A 112 25.41 36.04 -6.34
CA SER A 112 26.03 36.43 -5.08
C SER A 112 24.97 36.61 -3.99
N THR A 113 25.21 36.02 -2.82
CA THR A 113 24.20 35.96 -1.77
C THR A 113 23.93 37.36 -1.20
N PRO A 114 22.67 37.84 -1.20
CA PRO A 114 22.38 39.23 -0.83
C PRO A 114 22.25 39.48 0.69
N ASP A 115 21.96 38.42 1.48
CA ASP A 115 21.58 38.55 2.89
C ASP A 115 22.44 37.71 3.86
N ASN A 116 23.37 36.89 3.35
CA ASN A 116 24.20 36.00 4.18
C ASN A 116 25.41 36.76 4.74
N VAL A 117 25.17 37.57 5.78
CA VAL A 117 26.22 38.36 6.47
C VAL A 117 26.84 37.63 7.67
N VAL A 118 26.34 36.43 7.99
CA VAL A 118 26.78 35.66 9.18
C VAL A 118 28.04 34.85 8.88
N GLU A 119 28.28 34.53 7.62
CA GLU A 119 29.43 33.74 7.20
C GLU A 119 30.74 34.54 7.26
N PRO A 120 31.77 34.10 8.01
CA PRO A 120 33.00 34.88 8.21
C PRO A 120 33.81 35.16 6.93
N THR A 121 33.59 34.37 5.87
CA THR A 121 34.24 34.51 4.57
C THR A 121 33.56 35.55 3.67
N HIS A 122 32.38 36.06 4.05
CA HIS A 122 31.59 37.01 3.27
C HIS A 122 31.98 38.44 3.63
N VAL A 123 32.91 39.02 2.87
CA VAL A 123 33.46 40.36 3.11
C VAL A 123 32.83 41.46 2.23
N ASN A 124 32.10 41.09 1.18
CA ASN A 124 31.52 41.99 0.20
C ASN A 124 30.08 41.59 -0.22
N VAL A 125 29.23 41.39 0.78
CA VAL A 125 27.80 41.11 0.58
C VAL A 125 27.12 42.39 0.11
N GLN A 126 26.57 42.37 -1.11
CA GLN A 126 25.84 43.51 -1.68
C GLN A 126 24.45 43.08 -2.16
N PRO A 127 23.45 43.98 -2.06
CA PRO A 127 22.13 43.70 -2.61
C PRO A 127 22.17 43.62 -4.14
N PRO A 128 21.22 42.92 -4.80
CA PRO A 128 21.28 42.68 -6.24
C PRO A 128 21.34 43.94 -7.10
N ASN A 129 20.71 45.03 -6.65
CA ASN A 129 20.74 46.32 -7.34
C ASN A 129 22.12 46.98 -7.38
N ALA A 130 23.01 46.69 -6.43
CA ALA A 130 24.38 47.19 -6.44
C ALA A 130 25.20 46.49 -7.53
N TRP A 131 25.07 45.16 -7.65
CA TRP A 131 25.67 44.39 -8.75
C TRP A 131 25.16 44.83 -10.11
N VAL A 132 23.84 45.07 -10.25
CA VAL A 132 23.27 45.59 -11.50
C VAL A 132 23.88 46.93 -11.90
N ARG A 133 24.19 47.81 -10.95
CA ARG A 133 24.88 49.08 -11.24
C ARG A 133 26.33 48.84 -11.67
N ALA A 134 27.06 47.99 -10.96
CA ALA A 134 28.46 47.69 -11.26
C ALA A 134 28.65 47.08 -12.66
N PHE A 135 27.78 46.15 -13.07
CA PHE A 135 27.77 45.61 -14.43
C PHE A 135 27.23 46.62 -15.46
N GLY A 136 26.20 47.41 -15.09
CA GLY A 136 25.60 48.43 -15.96
C GLY A 136 26.57 49.53 -16.39
N GLU A 137 27.46 49.97 -15.50
CA GLU A 137 28.54 50.93 -15.81
C GLU A 137 29.50 50.42 -16.91
N ARG A 138 29.53 49.10 -17.15
CA ARG A 138 30.36 48.42 -18.17
C ARG A 138 29.56 47.96 -19.39
N GLY A 139 28.31 48.42 -19.52
CA GLY A 139 27.43 48.11 -20.65
C GLY A 139 26.75 46.73 -20.58
N PHE A 140 26.73 46.11 -19.39
CA PHE A 140 26.07 44.84 -19.14
C PHE A 140 24.76 45.03 -18.38
N PHE A 141 23.66 44.56 -18.95
CA PHE A 141 22.33 44.77 -18.38
C PHE A 141 21.68 43.42 -18.04
N PRO A 142 20.95 43.34 -16.93
CA PRO A 142 20.33 42.10 -16.49
C PRO A 142 19.20 41.71 -17.46
N THR A 143 19.07 40.42 -17.75
CA THR A 143 18.01 39.87 -18.60
C THR A 143 16.88 39.34 -17.72
N ALA A 144 15.69 39.94 -17.82
CA ALA A 144 14.51 39.49 -17.08
C ALA A 144 14.08 38.07 -17.48
N SER A 145 14.39 37.09 -16.64
CA SER A 145 14.05 35.67 -16.87
C SER A 145 13.77 34.95 -15.55
N MET A 146 12.74 34.10 -15.53
CA MET A 146 12.50 33.19 -14.40
C MET A 146 13.44 31.98 -14.43
N ALA A 147 14.12 31.73 -15.56
CA ALA A 147 14.92 30.53 -15.74
C ALA A 147 16.17 30.51 -14.83
N THR A 148 16.68 31.68 -14.43
CA THR A 148 17.83 31.79 -13.52
C THR A 148 17.50 31.35 -12.09
N LEU A 149 16.21 31.27 -11.71
CA LEU A 149 15.78 30.73 -10.42
C LEU A 149 16.14 29.25 -10.23
N ALA A 150 16.47 28.53 -11.31
CA ALA A 150 17.01 27.18 -11.25
C ALA A 150 18.44 27.12 -10.65
N VAL A 151 19.15 28.25 -10.62
CA VAL A 151 20.50 28.39 -10.06
C VAL A 151 20.42 28.87 -8.62
N SER A 152 19.82 30.04 -8.39
CA SER A 152 19.54 30.57 -7.05
C SER A 152 18.49 31.70 -7.13
N PRO A 153 17.82 32.07 -6.02
CA PRO A 153 16.85 33.17 -6.02
C PRO A 153 17.44 34.54 -6.43
N HIS A 154 18.75 34.69 -6.31
CA HIS A 154 19.49 35.93 -6.59
C HIS A 154 20.40 35.81 -7.83
N ALA A 155 20.28 34.71 -8.59
CA ALA A 155 21.05 34.52 -9.82
C ALA A 155 20.52 35.44 -10.94
N ILE A 156 21.44 36.14 -11.59
CA ILE A 156 21.19 37.11 -12.64
C ILE A 156 22.04 36.76 -13.85
N VAL A 157 21.45 36.84 -15.04
CA VAL A 157 22.24 36.84 -16.29
C VAL A 157 22.38 38.26 -16.79
N PHE A 158 23.61 38.67 -17.01
CA PHE A 158 23.98 39.95 -17.60
C PHE A 158 24.39 39.75 -19.05
N GLU A 159 23.86 40.58 -19.94
CA GLU A 159 24.23 40.58 -21.37
C GLU A 159 24.72 41.97 -21.79
N ARG A 160 25.72 42.00 -22.67
CA ARG A 160 26.17 43.24 -23.30
C ARG A 160 25.12 43.67 -24.33
N ARG A 161 24.43 44.76 -24.04
CA ARG A 161 23.38 45.32 -24.90
C ARG A 161 23.10 46.78 -24.57
N GLU A 162 22.41 47.48 -25.46
CA GLU A 162 21.78 48.77 -25.16
C GLU A 162 20.28 48.51 -24.94
N PRO A 163 19.79 48.45 -23.69
CA PRO A 163 18.40 48.13 -23.44
C PRO A 163 17.50 49.33 -23.73
N ALA A 164 16.38 49.07 -24.41
CA ALA A 164 15.25 49.98 -24.41
C ALA A 164 14.59 49.95 -23.02
N ILE A 165 14.81 51.00 -22.22
CA ILE A 165 14.42 51.06 -20.80
C ILE A 165 12.94 50.69 -20.59
N LEU A 166 12.05 51.15 -21.47
CA LEU A 166 10.61 50.88 -21.36
C LEU A 166 10.25 49.42 -21.64
N ASP A 167 10.89 48.77 -22.61
CA ASP A 167 10.65 47.37 -22.94
C ASP A 167 11.16 46.44 -21.83
N GLU A 168 12.30 46.80 -21.24
CA GLU A 168 12.88 46.04 -20.14
C GLU A 168 11.99 46.14 -18.89
N LEU A 169 11.53 47.34 -18.53
CA LEU A 169 10.57 47.53 -17.43
C LEU A 169 9.27 46.74 -17.68
N GLY A 170 8.78 46.71 -18.91
CA GLY A 170 7.62 45.89 -19.28
C GLY A 170 7.87 44.39 -19.09
N THR A 171 9.07 43.91 -19.40
CA THR A 171 9.46 42.50 -19.24
C THR A 171 9.60 42.15 -17.75
N TYR A 172 10.21 43.01 -16.93
CA TYR A 172 10.26 42.83 -15.47
C TYR A 172 8.85 42.81 -14.85
N GLU A 173 7.96 43.69 -15.28
CA GLU A 173 6.59 43.72 -14.77
C GLU A 173 5.81 42.45 -15.15
N LEU A 174 6.01 41.92 -16.36
CA LEU A 174 5.41 40.66 -16.79
C LEU A 174 5.91 39.47 -15.94
N VAL A 175 7.21 39.40 -15.65
CA VAL A 175 7.79 38.37 -14.77
C VAL A 175 7.24 38.51 -13.35
N ARG A 176 7.21 39.74 -12.80
CA ARG A 176 6.63 40.02 -11.47
C ARG A 176 5.18 39.59 -11.39
N TYR A 177 4.37 39.90 -12.39
CA TYR A 177 2.96 39.51 -12.47
C TYR A 177 2.81 37.99 -12.49
N ARG A 178 3.59 37.27 -13.32
CA ARG A 178 3.56 35.80 -13.38
C ARG A 178 3.91 35.17 -12.04
N LEU A 179 5.00 35.60 -11.42
CA LEU A 179 5.41 35.11 -10.10
C LEU A 179 4.34 35.39 -9.02
N ALA A 180 3.76 36.58 -9.01
CA ALA A 180 2.70 36.93 -8.05
C ALA A 180 1.44 36.08 -8.26
N ARG A 181 1.05 35.85 -9.51
CA ARG A 181 -0.08 34.97 -9.87
C ARG A 181 0.19 33.53 -9.45
N ASP A 182 1.35 32.99 -9.82
CA ASP A 182 1.70 31.59 -9.55
C ASP A 182 1.86 31.35 -8.04
N LEU A 183 2.39 32.32 -7.29
CA LEU A 183 2.42 32.30 -5.82
C LEU A 183 1.01 32.33 -5.21
N THR A 184 0.09 33.13 -5.79
CA THR A 184 -1.31 33.18 -5.32
C THR A 184 -2.00 31.83 -5.54
N ILE A 185 -1.77 31.20 -6.69
CA ILE A 185 -2.28 29.85 -7.00
C ILE A 185 -1.69 28.84 -6.01
N ALA A 186 -0.37 28.85 -5.80
CA ALA A 186 0.30 27.95 -4.88
C ALA A 186 -0.20 28.11 -3.42
N HIS A 187 -0.48 29.34 -2.99
CA HIS A 187 -1.08 29.59 -1.68
C HIS A 187 -2.51 29.05 -1.59
N ALA A 188 -3.34 29.26 -2.62
CA ALA A 188 -4.70 28.73 -2.67
C ALA A 188 -4.71 27.20 -2.66
N ASP A 189 -3.82 26.56 -3.42
CA ASP A 189 -3.66 25.10 -3.42
C ASP A 189 -3.19 24.58 -2.07
N ARG A 190 -2.20 25.23 -1.45
CA ARG A 190 -1.72 24.87 -0.10
C ARG A 190 -2.85 24.96 0.92
N ASP A 191 -3.64 26.01 0.87
CA ASP A 191 -4.73 26.24 1.84
C ASP A 191 -5.90 25.27 1.59
N ARG A 192 -6.18 24.91 0.33
CA ARG A 192 -7.12 23.83 -0.03
C ARG A 192 -6.65 22.48 0.53
N ILE A 193 -5.42 22.08 0.24
CA ILE A 193 -4.82 20.83 0.72
C ILE A 193 -4.84 20.78 2.25
N ARG A 194 -4.49 21.88 2.92
CA ARG A 194 -4.56 21.98 4.38
C ARG A 194 -6.00 21.80 4.89
N GLY A 195 -6.97 22.40 4.22
CA GLY A 195 -8.40 22.24 4.56
C GLY A 195 -8.88 20.81 4.42
N GLU A 196 -8.54 20.15 3.30
CA GLU A 196 -8.85 18.74 3.06
C GLU A 196 -8.20 17.83 4.11
N TRP A 197 -6.93 18.05 4.42
CA TRP A 197 -6.22 17.32 5.46
C TRP A 197 -6.90 17.45 6.83
N HIS A 198 -7.32 18.66 7.21
CA HIS A 198 -8.07 18.86 8.45
C HIS A 198 -9.40 18.12 8.47
N ARG A 199 -10.17 18.15 7.37
CA ARG A 199 -11.45 17.42 7.27
C ARG A 199 -11.23 15.91 7.40
N ILE A 200 -10.31 15.34 6.61
CA ILE A 200 -10.02 13.90 6.65
C ILE A 200 -9.57 13.47 8.05
N ARG A 201 -8.70 14.26 8.69
CA ARG A 201 -8.23 13.98 10.05
C ARG A 201 -9.39 14.00 11.05
N ASP A 202 -10.27 15.00 10.97
CA ASP A 202 -11.39 15.16 11.90
C ASP A 202 -12.44 14.06 11.68
N ASP A 203 -12.69 13.64 10.43
CA ASP A 203 -13.55 12.50 10.09
C ASP A 203 -12.98 11.19 10.63
N LEU A 204 -11.70 10.91 10.37
CA LEU A 204 -11.02 9.72 10.88
C LEU A 204 -11.00 9.66 12.42
N THR A 205 -10.88 10.82 13.07
CA THR A 205 -10.94 10.90 14.53
C THR A 205 -12.33 10.52 15.05
N ARG A 206 -13.40 10.98 14.40
CA ARG A 206 -14.78 10.61 14.75
C ARG A 206 -15.05 9.13 14.54
N ASP A 207 -14.62 8.58 13.40
CA ASP A 207 -14.80 7.15 13.10
C ASP A 207 -14.06 6.26 14.10
N LEU A 208 -12.85 6.67 14.50
CA LEU A 208 -12.08 5.97 15.52
C LEU A 208 -12.75 6.01 16.90
N GLU A 209 -13.40 7.12 17.25
CA GLU A 209 -14.19 7.23 18.49
C GLU A 209 -15.41 6.32 18.46
N LEU A 210 -16.16 6.30 17.34
CA LEU A 210 -17.31 5.41 17.15
C LEU A 210 -16.90 3.93 17.25
N ALA A 211 -15.84 3.52 16.55
CA ALA A 211 -15.34 2.15 16.59
C ALA A 211 -14.86 1.74 18.00
N ARG A 212 -14.27 2.67 18.77
CA ARG A 212 -13.87 2.42 20.16
C ARG A 212 -15.08 2.18 21.06
N ASP A 213 -16.16 2.93 20.87
CA ASP A 213 -17.38 2.78 21.65
C ASP A 213 -18.16 1.51 21.29
N GLU A 214 -18.23 1.16 20.01
CA GLU A 214 -18.77 -0.14 19.57
C GLU A 214 -17.98 -1.31 20.17
N ARG A 215 -16.65 -1.24 20.15
CA ARG A 215 -15.79 -2.27 20.75
C ARG A 215 -15.99 -2.38 22.26
N ARG A 216 -16.18 -1.25 22.96
CA ARG A 216 -16.49 -1.23 24.39
C ARG A 216 -17.81 -1.94 24.67
N LEU A 217 -18.86 -1.63 23.89
CA LEU A 217 -20.17 -2.27 24.04
C LEU A 217 -20.07 -3.78 23.83
N MET A 218 -19.44 -4.21 22.74
CA MET A 218 -19.29 -5.63 22.41
C MET A 218 -18.44 -6.38 23.45
N SER A 219 -17.41 -5.74 24.01
CA SER A 219 -16.61 -6.31 25.11
C SER A 219 -17.41 -6.50 26.40
N ALA A 220 -18.32 -5.57 26.71
CA ALA A 220 -19.21 -5.68 27.86
C ALA A 220 -20.26 -6.79 27.69
N GLU A 221 -20.79 -6.95 26.47
CA GLU A 221 -21.70 -8.05 26.13
C GLU A 221 -21.01 -9.41 26.23
N LEU A 222 -19.77 -9.52 25.73
CA LEU A 222 -18.98 -10.76 25.83
C LEU A 222 -18.71 -11.13 27.29
N ALA A 223 -18.29 -10.18 28.12
CA ALA A 223 -18.06 -10.42 29.55
C ALA A 223 -19.34 -10.87 30.27
N ALA A 224 -20.51 -10.31 29.89
CA ALA A 224 -21.79 -10.73 30.44
C ALA A 224 -22.19 -12.16 30.02
N LEU A 225 -21.87 -12.57 28.79
CA LEU A 225 -22.10 -13.94 28.31
C LEU A 225 -21.17 -14.95 28.99
N GLU A 226 -19.89 -14.61 29.17
CA GLU A 226 -18.92 -15.44 29.88
C GLU A 226 -19.33 -15.68 31.34
N ALA A 227 -19.80 -14.64 32.04
CA ALA A 227 -20.29 -14.77 33.40
C ALA A 227 -21.49 -15.73 33.50
N ARG A 228 -22.44 -15.65 32.55
CA ARG A 228 -23.60 -16.57 32.49
C ARG A 228 -23.17 -18.01 32.20
N ALA A 229 -22.17 -18.21 31.35
CA ALA A 229 -21.64 -19.53 31.05
C ALA A 229 -20.97 -20.17 32.28
N GLN A 230 -20.19 -19.38 33.03
CA GLN A 230 -19.56 -19.85 34.28
C GLN A 230 -20.59 -20.23 35.34
N GLU A 231 -21.67 -19.45 35.47
CA GLU A 231 -22.76 -19.75 36.40
C GLU A 231 -23.46 -21.06 36.03
N ALA A 232 -23.79 -21.25 34.74
CA ALA A 232 -24.40 -22.48 34.24
C ALA A 232 -23.49 -23.73 34.44
N GLU A 233 -22.18 -23.58 34.28
CA GLU A 233 -21.23 -24.67 34.51
C GLU A 233 -21.14 -25.07 35.99
N LEU A 234 -21.15 -24.08 36.89
CA LEU A 234 -21.19 -24.32 38.33
C LEU A 234 -22.47 -25.05 38.74
N GLU A 235 -23.62 -24.61 38.22
CA GLU A 235 -24.91 -25.29 38.43
C GLU A 235 -24.86 -26.74 37.92
N ALA A 236 -24.39 -26.98 36.71
CA ALA A 236 -24.25 -28.33 36.15
C ALA A 236 -23.33 -29.22 37.01
N ARG A 237 -22.24 -28.66 37.54
CA ARG A 237 -21.32 -29.38 38.44
C ARG A 237 -22.01 -29.77 39.75
N THR A 238 -22.71 -28.84 40.40
CA THR A 238 -23.45 -29.13 41.64
C THR A 238 -24.54 -30.19 41.43
N GLN A 239 -25.24 -30.16 40.30
CA GLN A 239 -26.22 -31.18 39.93
C GLN A 239 -25.58 -32.56 39.75
N ARG A 240 -24.42 -32.65 39.09
CA ARG A 240 -23.67 -33.91 38.94
C ARG A 240 -23.21 -34.47 40.28
N GLU A 241 -22.72 -33.63 41.18
CA GLU A 241 -22.31 -34.04 42.53
C GLU A 241 -23.52 -34.50 43.38
N ALA A 242 -24.68 -33.87 43.24
CA ALA A 242 -25.92 -34.32 43.86
C ALA A 242 -26.39 -35.67 43.29
N ALA A 243 -26.36 -35.84 41.97
CA ALA A 243 -26.69 -37.09 41.30
C ALA A 243 -25.74 -38.23 41.73
N GLY A 244 -24.44 -37.99 41.81
CA GLY A 244 -23.45 -38.96 42.29
C GLY A 244 -23.72 -39.43 43.72
N ARG A 245 -24.09 -38.51 44.63
CA ARG A 245 -24.50 -38.86 45.99
C ARG A 245 -25.78 -39.71 46.03
N ALA A 246 -26.76 -39.40 45.19
CA ALA A 246 -27.98 -40.19 45.07
C ALA A 246 -27.70 -41.60 44.55
N THR A 247 -26.85 -41.74 43.52
CA THR A 247 -26.43 -43.04 42.97
C THR A 247 -25.71 -43.89 44.02
N SER A 248 -24.74 -43.33 44.76
CA SER A 248 -24.05 -44.05 45.84
C SER A 248 -25.00 -44.53 46.95
N THR A 249 -26.02 -43.71 47.27
CA THR A 249 -27.07 -44.09 48.23
C THR A 249 -27.91 -45.25 47.70
N LEU A 250 -28.27 -45.23 46.42
CA LEU A 250 -29.00 -46.33 45.75
C LEU A 250 -28.18 -47.61 45.70
N GLU A 251 -26.90 -47.54 45.32
CA GLU A 251 -25.99 -48.69 45.30
C GLU A 251 -25.88 -49.34 46.69
N SER A 252 -25.76 -48.53 47.75
CA SER A 252 -25.73 -49.02 49.12
C SER A 252 -27.03 -49.75 49.51
N ARG A 253 -28.19 -49.26 49.04
CA ARG A 253 -29.50 -49.90 49.28
C ARG A 253 -29.66 -51.20 48.48
N VAL A 254 -29.17 -51.24 47.24
CA VAL A 254 -29.17 -52.46 46.41
C VAL A 254 -28.30 -53.52 47.05
N ALA A 255 -27.07 -53.18 47.45
CA ALA A 255 -26.18 -54.11 48.16
C ALA A 255 -26.81 -54.66 49.45
N ALA A 256 -27.51 -53.81 50.22
CA ALA A 256 -28.24 -54.26 51.40
C ALA A 256 -29.41 -55.21 51.06
N ALA A 257 -30.14 -54.95 49.97
CA ALA A 257 -31.22 -55.81 49.51
C ALA A 257 -30.72 -57.16 48.97
N GLU A 258 -29.59 -57.17 48.25
CA GLU A 258 -28.94 -58.40 47.78
C GLU A 258 -28.44 -59.26 48.95
N ALA A 259 -27.84 -58.65 49.97
CA ALA A 259 -27.45 -59.35 51.20
C ALA A 259 -28.66 -59.97 51.91
N ALA A 260 -29.77 -59.23 52.03
CA ALA A 260 -31.01 -59.76 52.61
C ALA A 260 -31.59 -60.91 51.76
N ALA A 261 -31.55 -60.80 50.43
CA ALA A 261 -32.00 -61.86 49.52
C ALA A 261 -31.13 -63.12 49.64
N ALA A 262 -29.82 -62.97 49.82
CA ALA A 262 -28.90 -64.09 50.04
C ALA A 262 -29.21 -64.83 51.35
N GLU A 263 -29.46 -64.10 52.45
CA GLU A 263 -29.90 -64.70 53.72
C GLU A 263 -31.21 -65.49 53.57
N LEU A 264 -32.17 -64.94 52.83
CA LEU A 264 -33.43 -65.61 52.51
C LEU A 264 -33.25 -66.85 51.65
N GLY A 265 -32.32 -66.81 50.69
CA GLY A 265 -31.94 -67.97 49.87
C GLY A 265 -31.39 -69.11 50.72
N VAL A 266 -30.46 -68.81 51.64
CA VAL A 266 -29.92 -69.78 52.60
C VAL A 266 -31.03 -70.37 53.49
N ALA A 267 -31.96 -69.54 53.96
CA ALA A 267 -33.10 -70.01 54.76
C ALA A 267 -34.07 -70.91 53.97
N LEU A 268 -34.26 -70.63 52.67
CA LEU A 268 -35.11 -71.41 51.76
C LEU A 268 -34.48 -72.77 51.40
N ASP A 269 -33.17 -72.82 51.16
CA ASP A 269 -32.45 -74.08 50.90
C ASP A 269 -32.37 -74.97 52.14
N GLY A 270 -32.25 -74.38 53.33
CA GLY A 270 -32.44 -75.09 54.60
C GLY A 270 -33.85 -75.66 54.77
N LEU A 271 -34.86 -75.02 54.15
CA LEU A 271 -36.24 -75.52 54.10
C LEU A 271 -36.44 -76.64 53.06
N ARG A 272 -35.73 -76.59 51.93
CA ARG A 272 -35.82 -77.59 50.85
C ARG A 272 -35.09 -78.89 51.16
N THR A 273 -33.97 -78.81 51.87
CA THR A 273 -33.19 -79.98 52.32
C THR A 273 -33.75 -80.62 53.60
N SER A 274 -34.72 -79.97 54.23
CA SER A 274 -35.45 -80.48 55.40
C SER A 274 -36.49 -81.54 55.02
N THR A 275 -36.40 -82.72 55.63
CA THR A 275 -37.37 -83.84 55.52
C THR A 275 -38.71 -83.57 56.21
N TRP A 276 -39.24 -82.36 56.12
CA TRP A 276 -40.45 -81.93 56.85
C TRP A 276 -41.78 -82.27 56.17
N TRP A 277 -41.76 -82.62 54.87
CA TRP A 277 -42.92 -83.08 54.10
C TRP A 277 -43.55 -84.39 54.62
N ARG A 278 -42.90 -85.07 55.57
CA ARG A 278 -43.38 -86.27 56.26
C ARG A 278 -44.31 -86.01 57.46
N LEU A 279 -44.53 -84.75 57.86
CA LEU A 279 -45.40 -84.39 59.00
C LEU A 279 -46.85 -84.03 58.56
N GLY A 280 -47.83 -84.50 59.34
CA GLY A 280 -49.28 -84.50 59.04
C GLY A 280 -49.97 -83.12 59.03
N ARG A 281 -51.16 -83.07 58.43
CA ARG A 281 -51.91 -81.86 58.05
C ARG A 281 -52.11 -80.75 59.12
N PRO A 282 -52.31 -81.01 60.42
CA PRO A 282 -52.65 -79.92 61.34
C PRO A 282 -51.46 -79.03 61.74
N ILE A 283 -50.21 -79.47 61.56
CA ILE A 283 -49.00 -78.71 61.96
C ILE A 283 -48.54 -77.73 60.86
N ARG A 284 -48.98 -77.91 59.60
CA ARG A 284 -48.58 -77.06 58.47
C ARG A 284 -49.18 -75.65 58.53
N GLY A 285 -50.36 -75.47 59.13
CA GLY A 285 -51.08 -74.19 59.15
C GLY A 285 -50.45 -73.15 60.10
N THR A 286 -50.00 -73.59 61.28
CA THR A 286 -49.52 -72.72 62.35
C THR A 286 -48.08 -72.23 62.14
N VAL A 287 -47.20 -73.08 61.60
CA VAL A 287 -45.80 -72.69 61.34
C VAL A 287 -45.68 -71.77 60.13
N THR A 288 -46.52 -71.98 59.10
CA THR A 288 -46.54 -71.09 57.93
C THR A 288 -46.94 -69.68 58.35
N PHE A 289 -47.96 -69.51 59.19
CA PHE A 289 -48.42 -68.21 59.70
C PHE A 289 -47.37 -67.46 60.55
N LEU A 290 -46.58 -68.17 61.34
CA LEU A 290 -45.52 -67.59 62.18
C LEU A 290 -44.27 -67.20 61.36
N ARG A 291 -43.96 -67.90 60.26
CA ARG A 291 -42.75 -67.63 59.46
C ARG A 291 -42.94 -66.53 58.40
N THR A 292 -44.12 -66.39 57.78
CA THR A 292 -44.40 -65.26 56.86
C THR A 292 -44.36 -63.91 57.58
N ARG A 293 -44.67 -63.87 58.87
CA ARG A 293 -44.59 -62.64 59.71
C ARG A 293 -43.16 -62.19 60.01
N LEU A 294 -42.18 -63.09 59.98
CA LEU A 294 -40.75 -62.76 60.13
C LEU A 294 -40.14 -62.23 58.83
N LEU A 295 -40.64 -62.67 57.68
CA LEU A 295 -40.23 -62.21 56.34
C LEU A 295 -40.80 -60.83 55.96
N ALA A 296 -41.94 -60.46 56.53
CA ALA A 296 -42.60 -59.16 56.29
C ALA A 296 -41.95 -57.97 57.03
N ARG A 297 -40.82 -58.18 57.71
CA ARG A 297 -40.17 -57.16 58.56
C ARG A 297 -38.94 -56.49 57.94
N THR A 298 -38.57 -56.82 56.69
CA THR A 298 -37.37 -56.30 56.00
C THR A 298 -37.67 -55.32 54.85
N VAL A 299 -38.92 -54.87 54.67
CA VAL A 299 -39.27 -53.85 53.66
C VAL A 299 -39.49 -52.50 54.34
N ALA A 300 -38.56 -51.57 54.13
CA ALA A 300 -38.63 -50.18 54.58
C ALA A 300 -39.63 -49.33 53.75
N PRO A 301 -40.24 -48.27 54.32
CA PRO A 301 -41.30 -47.45 53.71
C PRO A 301 -40.79 -46.44 52.64
N PRO A 302 -41.70 -45.80 51.86
CA PRO A 302 -41.35 -44.89 50.75
C PRO A 302 -40.89 -43.49 51.23
N PRO A 303 -40.28 -42.66 50.36
CA PRO A 303 -39.51 -41.49 50.76
C PRO A 303 -40.37 -40.27 51.13
N GLU A 304 -39.76 -39.42 51.94
CA GLU A 304 -40.24 -38.11 52.37
C GLU A 304 -40.41 -37.11 51.21
N THR A 305 -41.31 -36.18 51.45
CA THR A 305 -41.76 -35.03 50.66
C THR A 305 -40.64 -34.11 50.14
N VAL A 306 -40.67 -33.82 48.84
CA VAL A 306 -39.94 -32.70 48.22
C VAL A 306 -40.76 -31.39 48.40
N PRO A 307 -40.18 -30.26 48.85
CA PRO A 307 -40.90 -28.99 48.96
C PRO A 307 -41.17 -28.34 47.60
N GLY A 308 -42.23 -27.54 47.55
CA GLY A 308 -42.87 -27.01 46.35
C GLY A 308 -42.02 -26.12 45.43
N VAL A 309 -42.29 -26.28 44.14
CA VAL A 309 -42.06 -25.28 43.09
C VAL A 309 -43.14 -24.20 43.22
N PRO A 310 -42.81 -22.89 43.30
CA PRO A 310 -43.82 -21.85 43.12
C PRO A 310 -44.10 -21.63 41.63
N ALA A 311 -45.38 -21.55 41.29
CA ALA A 311 -45.88 -21.22 39.96
C ALA A 311 -45.54 -19.78 39.55
N PRO A 312 -45.37 -19.50 38.23
CA PRO A 312 -45.01 -18.18 37.75
C PRO A 312 -46.20 -17.21 37.86
N ALA A 313 -45.92 -16.03 38.41
CA ALA A 313 -46.86 -14.92 38.47
C ALA A 313 -47.04 -14.31 37.08
N THR A 314 -48.28 -14.34 36.59
CA THR A 314 -48.81 -13.50 35.53
C THR A 314 -48.64 -12.01 35.87
N VAL A 315 -47.82 -11.30 35.09
CA VAL A 315 -47.80 -9.84 35.07
C VAL A 315 -48.61 -9.37 33.87
N ALA A 316 -49.74 -8.74 34.19
CA ALA A 316 -50.62 -8.07 33.25
C ALA A 316 -49.95 -6.79 32.72
N SER A 317 -49.91 -6.68 31.40
CA SER A 317 -49.63 -5.45 30.66
C SER A 317 -50.82 -4.48 30.76
N SER A 318 -50.57 -3.24 31.17
CA SER A 318 -51.46 -2.10 30.91
C SER A 318 -50.60 -0.88 30.52
N PRO A 319 -50.91 -0.18 29.43
CA PRO A 319 -50.08 0.92 28.94
C PRO A 319 -50.44 2.23 29.65
N ALA A 320 -49.43 2.96 30.13
CA ALA A 320 -49.57 4.33 30.60
C ALA A 320 -49.20 5.32 29.49
N SER A 321 -50.10 6.27 29.25
CA SER A 321 -50.00 7.37 28.28
C SER A 321 -48.80 8.30 28.54
N PRO A 322 -48.12 8.82 27.50
CA PRO A 322 -47.20 9.94 27.65
C PRO A 322 -47.91 11.30 27.59
N SER A 323 -47.42 12.21 28.44
CA SER A 323 -47.84 13.61 28.56
C SER A 323 -47.61 14.40 27.27
N ARG A 324 -48.61 15.20 26.87
CA ARG A 324 -48.58 16.12 25.73
C ARG A 324 -47.81 17.39 26.10
N VAL A 325 -46.69 17.64 25.42
CA VAL A 325 -46.11 18.98 25.27
C VAL A 325 -46.76 19.60 24.02
N PRO A 326 -47.29 20.84 24.08
CA PRO A 326 -47.93 21.47 22.93
C PRO A 326 -46.88 21.88 21.88
N PRO A 327 -47.16 21.75 20.57
CA PRO A 327 -46.25 22.16 19.51
C PRO A 327 -46.21 23.69 19.38
N GLU A 328 -45.00 24.23 19.20
CA GLU A 328 -44.79 25.61 18.77
C GLU A 328 -45.44 25.88 17.41
N PRO A 329 -46.00 27.08 17.17
CA PRO A 329 -46.62 27.42 15.90
C PRO A 329 -45.58 27.50 14.78
N PRO A 330 -45.93 27.12 13.54
CA PRO A 330 -45.04 27.26 12.39
C PRO A 330 -44.77 28.74 12.10
N PRO A 331 -43.58 29.11 11.62
CA PRO A 331 -43.30 30.47 11.18
C PRO A 331 -44.23 30.83 10.00
N ASP A 332 -44.68 32.09 10.00
CA ASP A 332 -45.68 32.62 9.07
C ASP A 332 -45.30 32.39 7.60
N ALA A 333 -46.26 31.87 6.83
CA ALA A 333 -46.12 31.53 5.42
C ALA A 333 -45.92 32.75 4.49
N GLU A 334 -45.89 33.98 5.01
CA GLU A 334 -45.68 35.21 4.24
C GLU A 334 -44.21 35.58 4.05
N ASP A 335 -43.26 34.96 4.78
CA ASP A 335 -41.83 35.31 4.68
C ASP A 335 -41.05 34.53 3.59
N LEU A 336 -41.71 33.55 2.94
CA LEU A 336 -41.13 32.76 1.84
C LEU A 336 -41.37 33.37 0.45
N GLN A 337 -42.28 34.34 0.32
CA GLN A 337 -42.62 34.94 -0.97
C GLN A 337 -41.82 36.20 -1.33
N ASN A 338 -41.04 36.75 -0.38
CA ASN A 338 -40.27 37.99 -0.59
C ASN A 338 -38.75 37.81 -0.61
N ARG A 339 -38.23 36.58 -0.74
CA ARG A 339 -36.82 36.37 -1.09
C ARG A 339 -36.64 36.62 -2.59
N VAL A 340 -36.12 37.80 -2.92
CA VAL A 340 -35.51 38.07 -4.23
C VAL A 340 -34.57 36.90 -4.54
N PRO A 341 -34.77 36.16 -5.64
CA PRO A 341 -33.87 35.06 -5.97
C PRO A 341 -32.47 35.67 -6.17
N PRO A 342 -31.42 35.10 -5.54
CA PRO A 342 -30.07 35.51 -5.86
C PRO A 342 -29.87 35.31 -7.36
N ALA A 343 -29.19 36.28 -7.98
CA ALA A 343 -28.85 36.26 -9.40
C ALA A 343 -28.49 34.85 -9.83
N THR A 344 -29.15 34.34 -10.87
CA THR A 344 -28.95 33.02 -11.49
C THR A 344 -27.51 32.55 -11.32
N ALA A 345 -27.26 31.71 -10.32
CA ALA A 345 -26.05 30.92 -10.25
C ALA A 345 -26.00 30.15 -11.56
N ALA A 346 -24.85 30.21 -12.26
CA ALA A 346 -24.64 29.38 -13.44
C ALA A 346 -25.09 27.96 -13.08
N ALA A 347 -25.93 27.34 -13.92
CA ALA A 347 -26.43 26.02 -13.66
C ALA A 347 -25.24 25.08 -13.47
N VAL A 348 -24.98 24.66 -12.24
CA VAL A 348 -23.91 23.71 -11.93
C VAL A 348 -24.27 22.44 -12.67
N SER A 349 -23.44 22.02 -13.62
CA SER A 349 -23.72 20.80 -14.37
C SER A 349 -23.60 19.60 -13.45
N VAL A 350 -24.33 18.53 -13.74
CA VAL A 350 -24.16 17.26 -13.01
C VAL A 350 -22.70 16.80 -13.07
N ASP A 351 -22.02 17.06 -14.19
CA ASP A 351 -20.60 16.81 -14.37
C ASP A 351 -19.73 17.61 -13.39
N ASP A 352 -20.06 18.87 -13.09
CA ASP A 352 -19.34 19.67 -12.10
C ASP A 352 -19.52 19.12 -10.68
N ILE A 353 -20.73 18.65 -10.34
CA ILE A 353 -21.03 18.05 -9.02
C ILE A 353 -20.32 16.70 -8.86
N VAL A 354 -20.33 15.85 -9.89
CA VAL A 354 -19.62 14.56 -9.90
C VAL A 354 -18.11 14.80 -9.89
N THR A 355 -17.61 15.80 -10.61
CA THR A 355 -16.18 16.18 -10.59
C THR A 355 -15.73 16.65 -9.22
N GLU A 356 -16.56 17.42 -8.50
CA GLU A 356 -16.22 17.93 -7.17
C GLU A 356 -16.35 16.85 -6.08
N ARG A 357 -17.37 15.98 -6.16
CA ARG A 357 -17.67 15.01 -5.10
C ARG A 357 -17.08 13.61 -5.30
N LEU A 358 -16.86 13.20 -6.54
CA LEU A 358 -16.39 11.86 -6.91
C LEU A 358 -15.31 11.97 -8.00
N PRO A 359 -14.18 12.68 -7.74
CA PRO A 359 -13.14 12.91 -8.74
C PRO A 359 -12.55 11.60 -9.30
N LEU A 360 -12.64 10.52 -8.52
CA LEU A 360 -12.13 9.19 -8.87
C LEU A 360 -13.03 8.43 -9.86
N LEU A 361 -14.32 8.77 -9.92
CA LEU A 361 -15.31 8.17 -10.80
C LEU A 361 -15.58 9.04 -12.05
N ARG A 362 -14.70 10.00 -12.33
CA ARG A 362 -14.83 10.86 -13.49
C ARG A 362 -14.61 10.08 -14.80
N PRO A 363 -15.53 10.17 -15.78
CA PRO A 363 -15.37 9.58 -17.11
C PRO A 363 -14.12 10.06 -17.86
N LEU A 364 -13.61 9.27 -18.79
CA LEU A 364 -12.53 9.70 -19.68
C LEU A 364 -13.03 10.76 -20.65
N ALA A 365 -12.32 11.89 -20.74
CA ALA A 365 -12.56 12.86 -21.81
C ALA A 365 -12.02 12.27 -23.13
N VAL A 366 -12.92 11.91 -24.06
CA VAL A 366 -12.56 11.30 -25.34
C VAL A 366 -13.14 12.08 -26.50
N PHE A 367 -12.47 12.05 -27.65
CA PHE A 367 -12.99 12.58 -28.91
C PHE A 367 -12.79 11.58 -30.05
N PRO A 368 -13.78 11.38 -30.93
CA PRO A 368 -13.69 10.40 -32.00
C PRO A 368 -12.72 10.86 -33.09
N VAL A 369 -11.88 9.94 -33.58
CA VAL A 369 -11.04 10.14 -34.77
C VAL A 369 -11.30 9.05 -35.83
N PRO A 370 -11.10 9.34 -37.13
CA PRO A 370 -11.26 8.34 -38.18
C PRO A 370 -10.35 7.12 -37.97
N GLY A 371 -10.85 5.94 -38.33
CA GLY A 371 -10.04 4.72 -38.32
C GLY A 371 -8.94 4.78 -39.39
N ASP A 372 -7.76 4.27 -39.03
CA ASP A 372 -6.59 4.14 -39.92
C ASP A 372 -6.43 2.71 -40.49
N GLY A 373 -7.40 1.83 -40.23
CA GLY A 373 -7.42 0.44 -40.70
C GLY A 373 -6.62 -0.53 -39.82
N LEU A 374 -5.96 -0.05 -38.76
CA LEU A 374 -5.26 -0.87 -37.79
C LEU A 374 -6.14 -1.15 -36.55
N ARG A 375 -5.82 -2.22 -35.83
CA ARG A 375 -6.38 -2.47 -34.49
C ARG A 375 -5.60 -1.63 -33.48
N HIS A 376 -6.27 -1.15 -32.44
CA HIS A 376 -5.67 -0.31 -31.39
C HIS A 376 -6.04 -0.88 -30.02
N LEU A 377 -5.05 -0.96 -29.13
CA LEU A 377 -5.22 -1.29 -27.73
C LEU A 377 -4.73 -0.13 -26.87
N THR A 378 -5.59 0.34 -25.96
CA THR A 378 -5.24 1.35 -24.96
C THR A 378 -5.26 0.73 -23.56
N LEU A 379 -4.10 0.68 -22.91
CA LEU A 379 -3.96 0.37 -21.49
C LEU A 379 -4.25 1.64 -20.67
N VAL A 380 -5.23 1.60 -19.77
CA VAL A 380 -5.56 2.68 -18.83
C VAL A 380 -5.18 2.24 -17.42
N THR A 381 -4.23 2.95 -16.83
CA THR A 381 -3.71 2.69 -15.48
C THR A 381 -3.48 4.00 -14.73
N GLU A 382 -3.19 3.91 -13.44
CA GLU A 382 -3.00 5.04 -12.56
C GLU A 382 -1.60 5.63 -12.75
N SER A 383 -0.58 4.80 -12.67
CA SER A 383 0.84 5.17 -12.54
C SER A 383 1.74 4.13 -13.22
N LEU A 384 2.94 4.56 -13.62
CA LEU A 384 4.04 3.68 -14.05
C LEU A 384 5.30 3.89 -13.18
N ASP A 385 5.17 4.49 -11.98
CA ASP A 385 6.30 4.78 -11.10
C ASP A 385 6.96 3.50 -10.59
N ALA A 386 8.28 3.56 -10.41
CA ALA A 386 9.13 2.48 -9.96
C ALA A 386 8.67 1.85 -8.62
N GLY A 387 8.07 2.64 -7.73
CA GLY A 387 7.54 2.16 -6.44
C GLY A 387 6.30 1.26 -6.56
N SER A 388 5.51 1.43 -7.63
CA SER A 388 4.29 0.66 -7.92
C SER A 388 4.52 -0.52 -8.88
N LEU A 389 5.74 -0.69 -9.38
CA LEU A 389 6.06 -1.73 -10.37
C LEU A 389 6.07 -3.14 -9.77
N ILE A 390 6.33 -3.29 -8.47
CA ILE A 390 6.44 -4.57 -7.73
C ILE A 390 5.08 -5.33 -7.67
N ASP A 391 4.03 -4.70 -8.19
CA ASP A 391 2.64 -5.07 -7.96
C ASP A 391 1.94 -5.42 -9.30
N GLY A 392 0.60 -5.44 -9.29
CA GLY A 392 -0.20 -5.76 -10.47
C GLY A 392 0.06 -4.90 -11.71
N VAL A 393 0.63 -3.70 -11.56
CA VAL A 393 0.95 -2.79 -12.67
C VAL A 393 1.89 -3.46 -13.68
N GLY A 394 2.92 -4.19 -13.24
CA GLY A 394 3.83 -4.91 -14.15
C GLY A 394 3.10 -5.96 -14.99
N THR A 395 2.21 -6.73 -14.36
CA THR A 395 1.35 -7.72 -15.03
C THR A 395 0.45 -7.08 -16.08
N SER A 396 -0.09 -5.90 -15.81
CA SER A 396 -0.93 -5.19 -16.78
C SER A 396 -0.15 -4.78 -18.05
N MET A 397 1.11 -4.37 -17.91
CA MET A 397 2.00 -4.03 -19.03
C MET A 397 2.28 -5.26 -19.88
N ILE A 398 2.60 -6.38 -19.25
CA ILE A 398 2.88 -7.66 -19.91
C ILE A 398 1.64 -8.14 -20.66
N LEU A 399 0.49 -8.13 -20.00
CA LEU A 399 -0.78 -8.51 -20.62
C LEU A 399 -1.11 -7.61 -21.82
N ALA A 400 -0.96 -6.29 -21.68
CA ALA A 400 -1.23 -5.35 -22.75
C ALA A 400 -0.36 -5.62 -23.99
N VAL A 401 0.94 -5.86 -23.78
CA VAL A 401 1.88 -6.19 -24.87
C VAL A 401 1.51 -7.50 -25.56
N LEU A 402 1.21 -8.55 -24.79
CA LEU A 402 0.87 -9.85 -25.36
C LEU A 402 -0.47 -9.83 -26.11
N ILE A 403 -1.47 -9.10 -25.60
CA ILE A 403 -2.74 -8.86 -26.31
C ILE A 403 -2.47 -8.09 -27.62
N ALA A 404 -1.72 -7.00 -27.55
CA ALA A 404 -1.45 -6.16 -28.73
C ALA A 404 -0.63 -6.90 -29.79
N ASP A 405 0.33 -7.72 -29.39
CA ASP A 405 1.12 -8.55 -30.30
C ASP A 405 0.23 -9.55 -31.03
N ARG A 406 -0.60 -10.27 -30.26
CA ARG A 406 -1.51 -11.31 -30.77
C ARG A 406 -2.62 -10.77 -31.67
N LEU A 407 -3.09 -9.54 -31.40
CA LEU A 407 -4.09 -8.85 -32.21
C LEU A 407 -3.53 -8.12 -33.44
N ASP A 408 -2.20 -8.07 -33.58
CA ASP A 408 -1.53 -7.16 -34.50
C ASP A 408 -1.99 -5.69 -34.35
N ALA A 409 -2.15 -5.26 -33.09
CA ALA A 409 -2.64 -3.93 -32.73
C ALA A 409 -1.50 -2.96 -32.41
N SER A 410 -1.77 -1.65 -32.54
CA SER A 410 -0.97 -0.61 -31.89
C SER A 410 -1.20 -0.64 -30.38
N LEU A 411 -0.25 -0.12 -29.61
CA LEU A 411 -0.36 -0.02 -28.15
C LEU A 411 -0.22 1.44 -27.70
N ARG A 412 -1.18 1.88 -26.89
CA ARG A 412 -1.14 3.15 -26.17
C ARG A 412 -1.25 2.89 -24.68
N ILE A 413 -0.47 3.61 -23.87
CA ILE A 413 -0.51 3.57 -22.42
C ILE A 413 -0.96 4.94 -21.91
N VAL A 414 -2.03 4.94 -21.13
CA VAL A 414 -2.64 6.11 -20.53
C VAL A 414 -2.53 6.01 -19.03
N THR A 415 -1.83 6.97 -18.40
CA THR A 415 -1.79 7.12 -16.94
C THR A 415 -2.77 8.18 -16.46
N ARG A 416 -3.26 8.08 -15.22
CA ARG A 416 -4.26 9.01 -14.66
C ARG A 416 -3.84 9.74 -13.38
N ALA A 417 -2.89 9.22 -12.62
CA ALA A 417 -2.39 9.84 -11.40
C ALA A 417 -1.17 10.74 -11.65
N GLU A 418 -0.33 10.37 -12.61
CA GLU A 418 0.91 11.07 -12.93
C GLU A 418 1.32 10.87 -14.40
N HIS A 419 2.31 11.61 -14.88
CA HIS A 419 2.84 11.43 -16.23
C HIS A 419 3.56 10.06 -16.37
N PRO A 420 3.39 9.38 -17.51
CA PRO A 420 4.00 8.07 -17.71
C PRO A 420 5.52 8.17 -17.84
N ASP A 421 6.25 7.25 -17.19
CA ASP A 421 7.69 7.05 -17.39
C ASP A 421 7.95 5.85 -18.33
N PRO A 422 8.40 6.09 -19.58
CA PRO A 422 8.70 5.00 -20.51
C PRO A 422 9.84 4.07 -20.05
N THR A 423 10.74 4.53 -19.17
CA THR A 423 11.88 3.72 -18.72
C THR A 423 11.44 2.59 -17.80
N SER A 424 10.45 2.83 -16.95
CA SER A 424 9.79 1.82 -16.12
C SER A 424 9.15 0.71 -16.96
N PHE A 425 8.49 1.08 -18.05
CA PHE A 425 7.85 0.12 -18.96
C PHE A 425 8.88 -0.82 -19.62
N ASP A 426 9.97 -0.29 -20.17
CA ASP A 426 11.04 -1.10 -20.76
C ASP A 426 11.72 -2.00 -19.71
N ALA A 427 11.90 -1.51 -18.47
CA ALA A 427 12.50 -2.29 -17.39
C ALA A 427 11.67 -3.54 -17.02
N VAL A 428 10.34 -3.40 -16.92
CA VAL A 428 9.43 -4.53 -16.64
C VAL A 428 9.49 -5.56 -17.77
N LEU A 429 9.34 -5.12 -19.03
CA LEU A 429 9.33 -6.02 -20.18
C LEU A 429 10.64 -6.83 -20.30
N ARG A 430 11.79 -6.16 -20.13
CA ARG A 430 13.10 -6.85 -20.14
C ARG A 430 13.21 -7.87 -19.03
N ALA A 431 12.76 -7.53 -17.83
CA ALA A 431 12.86 -8.44 -16.69
C ALA A 431 11.94 -9.66 -16.82
N HIS A 432 10.89 -9.57 -17.62
CA HIS A 432 9.97 -10.67 -17.87
C HIS A 432 10.14 -11.35 -19.24
N GLU A 433 11.22 -11.01 -19.97
CA GLU A 433 11.53 -11.58 -21.30
C GLU A 433 10.42 -11.38 -22.34
N VAL A 434 9.69 -10.27 -22.22
CA VAL A 434 8.62 -9.88 -23.15
C VAL A 434 9.15 -8.82 -24.10
N GLY A 435 9.07 -9.07 -25.40
CA GLY A 435 9.51 -8.14 -26.44
C GLY A 435 8.35 -7.34 -27.04
N TRP A 436 8.63 -6.09 -27.40
CA TRP A 436 7.72 -5.24 -28.17
C TRP A 436 8.50 -4.44 -29.22
N GLU A 437 8.10 -4.57 -30.49
CA GLU A 437 8.82 -3.96 -31.62
C GLU A 437 8.00 -2.90 -32.39
N LYS A 438 6.71 -2.75 -32.06
CA LYS A 438 5.80 -1.83 -32.74
C LYS A 438 5.78 -0.46 -32.05
N ASN A 439 5.14 0.52 -32.70
CA ASN A 439 5.01 1.86 -32.14
C ASN A 439 4.24 1.84 -30.81
N LEU A 440 4.75 2.56 -29.82
CA LEU A 440 4.18 2.68 -28.48
C LEU A 440 3.91 4.15 -28.17
N GLU A 441 2.67 4.47 -27.82
CA GLU A 441 2.26 5.83 -27.46
C GLU A 441 2.05 5.93 -25.94
N PHE A 442 2.49 7.03 -25.35
CA PHE A 442 2.23 7.35 -23.94
C PHE A 442 1.38 8.60 -23.84
N SER A 443 0.38 8.59 -22.97
CA SER A 443 -0.57 9.68 -22.76
C SER A 443 -0.89 9.85 -21.29
N TYR A 444 -1.25 11.07 -20.89
CA TYR A 444 -1.64 11.39 -19.52
C TYR A 444 -3.05 11.97 -19.50
N ALA A 445 -3.95 11.34 -18.73
CA ALA A 445 -5.36 11.69 -18.61
C ALA A 445 -5.78 11.83 -17.12
N PRO A 446 -5.44 12.97 -16.48
CA PRO A 446 -5.67 13.21 -15.06
C PRO A 446 -7.13 13.08 -14.61
N PHE A 447 -7.32 12.77 -13.32
CA PHE A 447 -8.64 12.78 -12.66
C PHE A 447 -9.26 14.21 -12.58
N GLY A 448 -8.44 15.26 -12.44
CA GLY A 448 -8.86 16.65 -12.23
C GLY A 448 -9.08 17.49 -13.49
N GLN A 449 -9.57 18.73 -13.35
CA GLN A 449 -9.80 19.63 -14.50
C GLN A 449 -8.50 19.90 -15.27
N GLY A 450 -8.51 19.55 -16.56
CA GLY A 450 -7.44 19.78 -17.52
C GLY A 450 -7.95 19.44 -18.92
N ASP A 451 -7.42 20.12 -19.94
CA ASP A 451 -7.81 19.96 -21.36
C ASP A 451 -7.30 18.64 -22.00
N SER A 452 -6.91 17.66 -21.20
CA SER A 452 -6.44 16.37 -21.70
C SER A 452 -7.62 15.53 -22.18
N SER A 453 -7.83 15.51 -23.50
CA SER A 453 -8.77 14.62 -24.15
C SER A 453 -8.03 13.56 -24.96
N LEU A 454 -8.55 12.34 -24.98
CA LEU A 454 -7.95 11.20 -25.67
C LEU A 454 -8.64 10.97 -27.01
N ALA A 455 -7.84 10.83 -28.07
CA ALA A 455 -8.35 10.40 -29.37
C ALA A 455 -8.84 8.95 -29.28
N TYR A 456 -10.09 8.71 -29.67
CA TYR A 456 -10.73 7.39 -29.66
C TYR A 456 -11.07 6.93 -31.09
N ARG A 457 -10.70 5.71 -31.45
CA ARG A 457 -11.03 5.09 -32.74
C ARG A 457 -12.15 4.06 -32.60
N SER A 458 -13.03 4.01 -33.60
CA SER A 458 -14.09 2.99 -33.65
C SER A 458 -13.48 1.58 -33.68
N GLY A 459 -13.77 0.77 -32.65
CA GLY A 459 -13.27 -0.60 -32.52
C GLY A 459 -11.99 -0.76 -31.67
N GLU A 460 -11.46 0.33 -31.12
CA GLU A 460 -10.35 0.31 -30.16
C GLU A 460 -10.74 -0.41 -28.86
N ILE A 461 -9.81 -1.19 -28.30
CA ILE A 461 -10.01 -1.96 -27.07
C ILE A 461 -9.33 -1.22 -25.91
N PHE A 462 -9.99 -1.18 -24.76
CA PHE A 462 -9.48 -0.52 -23.56
C PHE A 462 -9.23 -1.57 -22.47
N LEU A 463 -7.98 -1.76 -22.10
CA LEU A 463 -7.57 -2.59 -20.96
C LEU A 463 -7.46 -1.69 -19.72
N ALA A 464 -8.32 -1.89 -18.73
CA ALA A 464 -8.31 -1.14 -17.48
C ALA A 464 -7.73 -1.97 -16.33
N THR A 465 -6.93 -1.35 -15.47
CA THR A 465 -6.22 -2.03 -14.36
C THR A 465 -6.85 -1.84 -12.98
N SER A 466 -7.85 -0.97 -12.87
CA SER A 466 -8.50 -0.63 -11.60
C SER A 466 -9.97 -0.29 -11.80
N LEU A 467 -10.71 -0.17 -10.71
CA LEU A 467 -12.07 0.36 -10.68
C LEU A 467 -12.14 1.71 -11.38
N ARG A 468 -11.21 2.60 -11.06
CA ARG A 468 -11.23 4.00 -11.51
C ARG A 468 -11.00 4.07 -13.01
N ALA A 469 -10.08 3.26 -13.53
CA ALA A 469 -9.82 3.13 -14.95
C ALA A 469 -11.01 2.48 -15.69
N ALA A 470 -11.55 1.37 -15.17
CA ALA A 470 -12.64 0.63 -15.79
C ALA A 470 -13.94 1.44 -15.81
N TRP A 471 -14.25 2.11 -14.69
CA TRP A 471 -15.39 3.02 -14.59
C TRP A 471 -15.26 4.14 -15.62
N ALA A 472 -14.13 4.84 -15.63
CA ALA A 472 -13.96 5.98 -16.52
C ALA A 472 -14.02 5.61 -18.01
N ALA A 473 -13.48 4.45 -18.39
CA ALA A 473 -13.59 3.92 -19.73
C ALA A 473 -15.03 3.53 -20.08
N SER A 474 -15.70 2.74 -19.22
CA SER A 474 -17.07 2.25 -19.47
C SER A 474 -18.15 3.34 -19.54
N ARG A 475 -17.91 4.50 -18.91
CA ARG A 475 -18.83 5.65 -18.95
C ARG A 475 -18.67 6.49 -20.21
N SER A 476 -17.50 6.47 -20.85
CA SER A 476 -17.20 7.25 -22.06
C SER A 476 -17.26 6.44 -23.35
N LEU A 477 -17.18 5.12 -23.24
CA LEU A 477 -16.99 4.19 -24.35
C LEU A 477 -17.99 3.03 -24.25
N ASP A 478 -18.13 2.26 -25.32
CA ASP A 478 -18.93 1.03 -25.30
C ASP A 478 -18.31 0.02 -24.30
N PRO A 479 -19.03 -0.41 -23.25
CA PRO A 479 -18.53 -1.40 -22.29
C PRO A 479 -18.07 -2.71 -22.93
N ALA A 480 -18.61 -3.10 -24.10
CA ALA A 480 -18.16 -4.27 -24.86
C ALA A 480 -16.72 -4.16 -25.41
N ARG A 481 -16.12 -2.97 -25.35
CA ARG A 481 -14.72 -2.70 -25.71
C ARG A 481 -13.79 -2.59 -24.51
N VAL A 482 -14.35 -2.66 -23.29
CA VAL A 482 -13.56 -2.61 -22.06
C VAL A 482 -13.22 -4.03 -21.62
N VAL A 483 -11.93 -4.25 -21.42
CA VAL A 483 -11.36 -5.42 -20.75
C VAL A 483 -10.90 -4.94 -19.38
N TYR A 484 -11.44 -5.52 -18.32
CA TYR A 484 -11.07 -5.16 -16.96
C TYR A 484 -10.18 -6.25 -16.38
N LEU A 485 -8.91 -5.89 -16.13
CA LEU A 485 -7.97 -6.72 -15.38
C LEU A 485 -8.23 -6.56 -13.88
N LEU A 486 -8.90 -7.54 -13.29
CA LEU A 486 -9.16 -7.63 -11.86
C LEU A 486 -7.95 -8.28 -11.16
N GLN A 487 -7.19 -7.48 -10.43
CA GLN A 487 -5.98 -7.95 -9.73
C GLN A 487 -6.21 -8.20 -8.24
N GLU A 488 -7.26 -7.60 -7.70
CA GLU A 488 -7.66 -7.78 -6.32
C GLU A 488 -9.14 -7.47 -6.10
N ASP A 489 -9.62 -7.79 -4.89
CA ASP A 489 -10.92 -7.35 -4.41
C ASP A 489 -10.80 -5.90 -3.93
N GLU A 490 -10.94 -4.96 -4.87
CA GLU A 490 -10.72 -3.53 -4.61
C GLU A 490 -11.66 -2.94 -3.56
N ARG A 491 -12.75 -3.63 -3.17
CA ARG A 491 -13.63 -3.14 -2.10
C ARG A 491 -12.91 -2.90 -0.79
N ALA A 492 -11.86 -3.68 -0.51
CA ALA A 492 -11.01 -3.51 0.66
C ALA A 492 -10.13 -2.24 0.61
N LEU A 493 -9.92 -1.68 -0.58
CA LEU A 493 -9.14 -0.46 -0.83
C LEU A 493 -10.01 0.81 -0.90
N LEU A 494 -11.33 0.65 -0.93
CA LEU A 494 -12.27 1.75 -1.13
C LEU A 494 -12.87 2.21 0.22
N PRO A 495 -13.00 3.52 0.44
CA PRO A 495 -13.54 4.08 1.69
C PRO A 495 -15.05 3.84 1.92
N GLY A 496 -15.71 2.99 1.11
CA GLY A 496 -17.15 2.76 1.16
C GLY A 496 -17.95 3.69 0.24
N GLY A 497 -19.28 3.52 0.20
CA GLY A 497 -20.19 4.46 -0.46
C GLY A 497 -20.35 4.29 -1.98
N GLU A 498 -20.24 5.40 -2.73
CA GLU A 498 -20.52 5.44 -4.17
C GLU A 498 -19.50 4.62 -4.99
N GLU A 499 -18.24 4.57 -4.55
CA GLU A 499 -17.19 3.80 -5.19
C GLU A 499 -17.44 2.29 -5.05
N GLN A 500 -17.88 1.83 -3.88
CA GLN A 500 -18.26 0.42 -3.71
C GLN A 500 -19.51 0.07 -4.53
N ARG A 501 -20.48 1.00 -4.66
CA ARG A 501 -21.64 0.83 -5.54
C ARG A 501 -21.21 0.74 -7.01
N ALA A 502 -20.33 1.64 -7.46
CA ALA A 502 -19.77 1.66 -8.80
C ALA A 502 -19.01 0.37 -9.13
N TRP A 503 -18.26 -0.16 -8.16
CA TRP A 503 -17.57 -1.44 -8.30
C TRP A 503 -18.54 -2.61 -8.49
N HIS A 504 -19.59 -2.71 -7.68
CA HIS A 504 -20.62 -3.74 -7.85
C HIS A 504 -21.33 -3.62 -9.21
N GLU A 505 -21.64 -2.39 -9.64
CA GLU A 505 -22.28 -2.13 -10.93
C GLU A 505 -21.39 -2.60 -12.10
N LEU A 506 -20.09 -2.33 -12.06
CA LEU A 506 -19.16 -2.77 -13.08
C LEU A 506 -19.02 -4.28 -13.13
N LEU A 507 -18.81 -4.93 -11.99
CA LEU A 507 -18.65 -6.38 -11.95
C LEU A 507 -19.91 -7.12 -12.38
N ALA A 508 -21.09 -6.53 -12.21
CA ALA A 508 -22.35 -7.09 -12.68
C ALA A 508 -22.59 -6.85 -14.20
N ASP A 509 -21.83 -5.99 -14.87
CA ASP A 509 -22.02 -5.68 -16.29
C ASP A 509 -21.45 -6.81 -17.17
N THR A 510 -22.35 -7.60 -17.76
CA THR A 510 -22.00 -8.74 -18.61
C THR A 510 -21.38 -8.36 -19.95
N ARG A 511 -21.39 -7.07 -20.32
CA ARG A 511 -20.75 -6.57 -21.54
C ARG A 511 -19.25 -6.40 -21.35
N ILE A 512 -18.79 -6.17 -20.12
CA ILE A 512 -17.38 -6.00 -19.81
C ILE A 512 -16.72 -7.39 -19.80
N ARG A 513 -15.54 -7.49 -20.42
CA ARG A 513 -14.74 -8.72 -20.37
C ARG A 513 -13.81 -8.67 -19.17
N PHE A 514 -13.77 -9.74 -18.38
CA PHE A 514 -12.95 -9.78 -17.17
C PHE A 514 -11.75 -10.70 -17.34
N VAL A 515 -10.58 -10.19 -17.01
CA VAL A 515 -9.35 -10.96 -16.86
C VAL A 515 -9.00 -10.93 -15.37
N VAL A 516 -8.88 -12.08 -14.73
CA VAL A 516 -8.73 -12.16 -13.27
C VAL A 516 -7.35 -12.71 -12.90
N ASP A 517 -6.62 -11.97 -12.08
CA ASP A 517 -5.31 -12.36 -11.58
C ASP A 517 -5.48 -13.43 -10.49
N THR A 518 -5.14 -14.67 -10.85
CA THR A 518 -5.33 -15.93 -10.10
C THR A 518 -6.74 -16.50 -10.08
N ARG A 519 -6.82 -17.84 -10.11
CA ARG A 519 -8.09 -18.56 -9.92
C ARG A 519 -8.68 -18.32 -8.52
N MET A 520 -7.83 -18.16 -7.50
CA MET A 520 -8.28 -17.89 -6.12
C MET A 520 -9.12 -16.62 -6.02
N LEU A 521 -8.69 -15.53 -6.69
CA LEU A 521 -9.45 -14.28 -6.72
C LEU A 521 -10.78 -14.46 -7.45
N ARG A 522 -10.79 -15.12 -8.61
CA ARG A 522 -12.02 -15.37 -9.37
C ARG A 522 -13.00 -16.18 -8.54
N ASP A 523 -12.56 -17.27 -7.94
CA ASP A 523 -13.43 -18.17 -7.19
C ASP A 523 -13.97 -17.48 -5.91
N HIS A 524 -13.19 -16.60 -5.27
CA HIS A 524 -13.65 -15.72 -4.19
C HIS A 524 -14.79 -14.80 -4.66
N LEU A 525 -14.60 -14.10 -5.78
CA LEU A 525 -15.61 -13.17 -6.32
C LEU A 525 -16.89 -13.90 -6.78
N VAL A 526 -16.75 -15.08 -7.37
CA VAL A 526 -17.90 -15.91 -7.75
C VAL A 526 -18.68 -16.37 -6.50
N ALA A 527 -17.97 -16.83 -5.46
CA ALA A 527 -18.60 -17.23 -4.20
C ALA A 527 -19.31 -16.07 -3.49
N ASP A 528 -18.88 -14.84 -3.74
CA ASP A 528 -19.44 -13.62 -3.19
C ASP A 528 -20.63 -13.05 -4.01
N GLY A 529 -21.03 -13.75 -5.07
CA GLY A 529 -22.27 -13.48 -5.82
C GLY A 529 -22.09 -12.97 -7.25
N PHE A 530 -20.86 -12.86 -7.75
CA PHE A 530 -20.58 -12.46 -9.14
C PHE A 530 -20.47 -13.68 -10.07
N GLU A 531 -21.57 -14.42 -10.22
CA GLU A 531 -21.63 -15.65 -11.04
C GLU A 531 -21.23 -15.42 -12.51
N ASN A 532 -21.44 -14.21 -13.03
CA ASN A 532 -21.01 -13.83 -14.37
C ASN A 532 -19.50 -13.93 -14.58
N LEU A 533 -18.68 -13.87 -13.51
CA LEU A 533 -17.23 -14.08 -13.60
C LEU A 533 -16.87 -15.56 -13.79
N ALA A 534 -17.73 -16.50 -13.40
CA ALA A 534 -17.53 -17.91 -13.70
C ALA A 534 -17.69 -18.18 -15.19
N GLU A 535 -18.67 -17.52 -15.82
CA GLU A 535 -18.92 -17.63 -17.25
C GLU A 535 -17.96 -16.76 -18.05
N ASN A 536 -17.89 -15.45 -17.80
CA ASN A 536 -17.22 -14.44 -18.63
C ASN A 536 -15.86 -13.97 -18.10
N GLY A 537 -15.44 -14.44 -16.93
CA GLY A 537 -14.13 -14.13 -16.34
C GLY A 537 -13.10 -15.19 -16.70
N THR A 538 -11.95 -14.74 -17.21
CA THR A 538 -10.82 -15.63 -17.51
C THR A 538 -9.72 -15.42 -16.49
N ALA A 539 -9.49 -16.42 -15.64
CA ALA A 539 -8.39 -16.38 -14.69
C ALA A 539 -7.09 -16.86 -15.34
N PHE A 540 -5.97 -16.26 -14.93
CA PHE A 540 -4.62 -16.72 -15.27
C PHE A 540 -3.76 -16.80 -14.00
N GLU A 541 -2.63 -17.50 -14.06
CA GLU A 541 -1.67 -17.56 -12.95
C GLU A 541 -0.39 -16.81 -13.31
N PRO A 542 0.20 -16.01 -12.41
CA PRO A 542 1.39 -15.22 -12.72
C PRO A 542 2.61 -16.08 -13.07
N ALA A 543 3.53 -15.51 -13.85
CA ALA A 543 4.75 -16.20 -14.28
C ALA A 543 6.03 -15.52 -13.79
N PHE A 544 7.04 -16.34 -13.50
CA PHE A 544 8.30 -15.96 -12.86
C PHE A 544 9.49 -16.46 -13.68
N PRO A 545 9.92 -15.73 -14.72
CA PRO A 545 10.99 -16.13 -15.64
C PRO A 545 12.30 -16.48 -14.94
N THR A 546 12.93 -17.56 -15.39
CA THR A 546 14.14 -18.12 -14.73
C THR A 546 15.37 -17.22 -14.83
N SER A 547 15.44 -16.30 -15.79
CA SER A 547 16.49 -15.28 -15.88
C SER A 547 16.40 -14.24 -14.77
N THR A 548 15.19 -14.00 -14.26
CA THR A 548 14.94 -13.01 -13.20
C THR A 548 14.75 -13.67 -11.84
N TYR A 549 14.06 -14.79 -11.77
CA TYR A 549 13.65 -15.46 -10.54
C TYR A 549 14.31 -16.83 -10.43
N PHE A 550 15.49 -16.84 -9.82
CA PHE A 550 16.26 -18.04 -9.57
C PHE A 550 16.93 -17.97 -8.20
N ARG A 551 17.24 -19.14 -7.64
CA ARG A 551 17.92 -19.20 -6.35
C ARG A 551 19.38 -18.85 -6.49
N GLU A 552 19.83 -17.80 -5.81
CA GLU A 552 21.26 -17.49 -5.72
C GLU A 552 21.87 -18.17 -4.49
N THR A 553 22.96 -18.92 -4.67
CA THR A 553 23.61 -19.62 -3.56
C THR A 553 24.21 -18.63 -2.57
N ARG A 554 23.87 -18.80 -1.28
CA ARG A 554 24.43 -17.98 -0.21
C ARG A 554 25.96 -18.16 -0.14
N ARG A 555 26.69 -17.05 -0.07
CA ARG A 555 28.14 -17.06 0.17
C ARG A 555 28.44 -17.64 1.56
N ALA A 556 29.47 -18.48 1.66
CA ALA A 556 29.90 -19.07 2.92
C ALA A 556 30.18 -17.98 3.97
N GLY A 557 29.61 -18.12 5.17
CA GLY A 557 29.77 -17.17 6.28
C GLY A 557 28.84 -15.94 6.27
N GLY A 558 27.97 -15.77 5.28
CA GLY A 558 26.97 -14.67 5.27
C GLY A 558 25.79 -14.93 6.20
N ARG A 559 25.22 -13.86 6.79
CA ARG A 559 23.93 -13.92 7.52
C ARG A 559 22.79 -14.34 6.60
N ARG A 560 21.81 -15.06 7.14
CA ARG A 560 20.55 -15.37 6.48
C ARG A 560 19.70 -14.11 6.36
N LYS A 561 18.83 -14.04 5.37
CA LYS A 561 18.02 -12.85 5.11
C LYS A 561 16.55 -13.12 5.32
N LEU A 562 15.95 -12.33 6.21
CA LEU A 562 14.51 -12.18 6.27
C LEU A 562 14.12 -10.93 5.49
N PHE A 563 13.17 -11.07 4.59
CA PHE A 563 12.58 -9.99 3.82
C PHE A 563 11.15 -9.76 4.29
N PHE A 564 10.77 -8.51 4.54
CA PHE A 564 9.41 -8.13 4.86
C PHE A 564 8.95 -7.08 3.85
N TYR A 565 7.92 -7.43 3.08
CA TYR A 565 7.27 -6.51 2.17
C TYR A 565 6.22 -5.69 2.92
N ALA A 566 6.36 -4.36 2.92
CA ALA A 566 5.55 -3.46 3.72
C ALA A 566 5.20 -2.18 2.98
N ARG A 567 3.90 -1.94 2.82
CA ARG A 567 3.30 -0.69 2.32
C ARG A 567 2.22 -0.22 3.30
N PRO A 568 2.55 0.67 4.26
CA PRO A 568 1.59 1.11 5.28
C PRO A 568 0.33 1.78 4.73
N GLU A 569 0.41 2.37 3.54
CA GLU A 569 -0.69 2.96 2.79
C GLU A 569 -1.71 1.94 2.28
N ASP A 570 -1.30 0.68 2.08
CA ASP A 570 -2.17 -0.40 1.63
C ASP A 570 -2.69 -1.19 2.83
N ALA A 571 -3.92 -0.89 3.24
CA ALA A 571 -4.59 -1.54 4.36
C ALA A 571 -4.52 -3.08 4.33
N PRO A 572 -4.61 -3.77 3.16
CA PRO A 572 -4.50 -5.23 3.11
C PRO A 572 -3.13 -5.79 3.48
N ASP A 573 -2.02 -5.03 3.43
CA ASP A 573 -0.66 -5.57 3.64
C ASP A 573 -0.31 -5.80 5.14
N LEU A 574 -1.22 -5.48 6.07
CA LEU A 574 -1.12 -5.74 7.52
C LEU A 574 0.23 -5.35 8.16
N VAL A 575 0.81 -4.23 7.71
CA VAL A 575 2.19 -3.86 8.05
C VAL A 575 2.45 -3.79 9.56
N ALA A 576 1.54 -3.16 10.31
CA ALA A 576 1.69 -3.02 11.76
C ALA A 576 1.80 -4.38 12.47
N LEU A 577 0.98 -5.35 12.04
CA LEU A 577 0.98 -6.70 12.59
C LEU A 577 2.26 -7.47 12.21
N GLY A 578 2.75 -7.29 10.98
CA GLY A 578 4.01 -7.87 10.55
C GLY A 578 5.22 -7.32 11.31
N VAL A 579 5.26 -6.01 11.57
CA VAL A 579 6.30 -5.38 12.40
C VAL A 579 6.27 -5.94 13.83
N GLU A 580 5.09 -5.99 14.47
CA GLU A 580 4.92 -6.54 15.82
C GLU A 580 5.42 -7.99 15.92
N ALA A 581 5.03 -8.84 14.97
CA ALA A 581 5.43 -10.24 14.94
C ALA A 581 6.95 -10.42 14.70
N ILE A 582 7.58 -9.55 13.90
CA ILE A 582 9.04 -9.56 13.70
C ILE A 582 9.75 -9.15 15.00
N GLU A 583 9.29 -8.09 15.67
CA GLU A 583 9.88 -7.67 16.95
C GLU A 583 9.75 -8.77 18.01
N GLU A 584 8.59 -9.41 18.08
CA GLU A 584 8.35 -10.54 18.99
C GLU A 584 9.27 -11.73 18.64
N ALA A 585 9.44 -12.06 17.36
CA ALA A 585 10.33 -13.13 16.92
C ALA A 585 11.81 -12.85 17.27
N VAL A 586 12.24 -11.59 17.26
CA VAL A 586 13.58 -11.18 17.72
C VAL A 586 13.71 -11.35 19.23
N VAL A 587 12.72 -10.88 20.00
CA VAL A 587 12.71 -10.99 21.47
C VAL A 587 12.71 -12.45 21.92
N CYS A 588 11.97 -13.32 21.23
CA CYS A 588 11.94 -14.76 21.50
C CYS A 588 13.18 -15.53 21.02
N GLY A 589 14.14 -14.87 20.36
CA GLY A 589 15.36 -15.48 19.85
C GLY A 589 15.16 -16.37 18.61
N ILE A 590 14.02 -16.27 17.93
CA ILE A 590 13.77 -16.94 16.64
C ILE A 590 14.64 -16.28 15.55
N LEU A 591 14.71 -14.95 15.58
CA LEU A 591 15.54 -14.13 14.68
C LEU A 591 16.74 -13.57 15.44
N ASP A 592 17.78 -14.38 15.58
CA ASP A 592 19.06 -13.98 16.18
C ASP A 592 19.82 -13.01 15.24
N GLY A 593 20.13 -11.80 15.71
CA GLY A 593 20.80 -10.73 14.94
C GLY A 593 22.22 -11.06 14.45
N ASP A 594 22.88 -12.05 15.06
CA ASP A 594 24.18 -12.55 14.60
C ASP A 594 24.03 -13.50 13.39
N ARG A 595 22.87 -14.14 13.24
CA ARG A 595 22.57 -15.11 12.19
C ARG A 595 21.67 -14.57 11.10
N TRP A 596 20.80 -13.61 11.42
CA TRP A 596 19.77 -13.07 10.55
C TRP A 596 19.95 -11.57 10.32
N GLU A 597 19.64 -11.16 9.09
CA GLU A 597 19.54 -9.76 8.66
C GLU A 597 18.10 -9.53 8.18
N VAL A 598 17.43 -8.52 8.74
CA VAL A 598 16.05 -8.17 8.40
C VAL A 598 16.05 -7.03 7.39
N HIS A 599 15.39 -7.24 6.26
CA HIS A 599 15.20 -6.25 5.19
C HIS A 599 13.73 -5.89 5.11
N LEU A 600 13.41 -4.61 5.23
CA LEU A 600 12.07 -4.07 4.99
C LEU A 600 12.09 -3.41 3.61
N ALA A 601 11.18 -3.78 2.73
CA ALA A 601 11.08 -3.18 1.41
C ALA A 601 9.63 -2.83 1.06
N GLY A 602 9.47 -1.79 0.26
CA GLY A 602 8.18 -1.24 -0.15
C GLY A 602 8.23 0.28 -0.16
N SER A 603 7.09 0.90 0.16
CA SER A 603 6.89 2.34 0.19
C SER A 603 6.31 2.77 1.54
N GLY A 604 6.42 4.06 1.88
CA GLY A 604 5.80 4.62 3.09
C GLY A 604 6.37 4.19 4.45
N ILE A 605 7.43 3.37 4.49
CA ILE A 605 7.97 2.83 5.76
C ILE A 605 8.76 3.91 6.53
N PRO A 606 8.39 4.24 7.79
CA PRO A 606 9.10 5.24 8.58
C PRO A 606 10.52 4.77 8.97
N SER A 607 11.46 5.71 9.02
CA SER A 607 12.82 5.44 9.51
C SER A 607 12.77 5.00 10.97
N GLY A 608 13.31 3.81 11.28
CA GLY A 608 13.29 3.25 12.64
C GLY A 608 12.05 2.45 13.00
N ALA A 609 11.29 1.95 12.01
CA ALA A 609 10.08 1.14 12.23
C ALA A 609 10.28 -0.11 13.13
N LEU A 610 11.51 -0.63 13.23
CA LEU A 610 11.88 -1.66 14.19
C LEU A 610 12.74 -1.06 15.29
N SER A 611 12.23 -1.08 16.51
CA SER A 611 12.83 -0.45 17.69
C SER A 611 13.93 -1.30 18.34
N SER A 612 13.86 -2.62 18.18
CA SER A 612 14.71 -3.60 18.86
C SER A 612 15.86 -4.15 17.99
N THR A 613 15.80 -3.98 16.67
CA THR A 613 16.81 -4.53 15.75
C THR A 613 17.84 -3.49 15.33
N SER A 614 19.04 -3.58 15.87
CA SER A 614 20.21 -2.80 15.41
C SER A 614 20.75 -3.22 14.02
N THR A 615 20.07 -4.15 13.35
CA THR A 615 20.48 -4.75 12.06
C THR A 615 19.42 -4.64 10.94
N ALA A 616 18.27 -4.01 11.19
CA ALA A 616 17.25 -3.86 10.16
C ALA A 616 17.67 -2.85 9.08
N ARG A 617 17.54 -3.26 7.81
CA ARG A 617 17.76 -2.39 6.64
C ARG A 617 16.41 -2.06 6.01
N VAL A 618 16.09 -0.78 5.93
CA VAL A 618 14.93 -0.28 5.19
C VAL A 618 15.38 0.08 3.79
N SER A 619 14.76 -0.52 2.78
CA SER A 619 15.02 -0.28 1.36
C SER A 619 13.76 0.26 0.70
N LEU A 620 13.72 1.56 0.44
CA LEU A 620 12.58 2.24 -0.18
C LEU A 620 12.80 2.42 -1.68
N GLY A 621 11.72 2.35 -2.47
CA GLY A 621 11.76 2.68 -3.90
C GLY A 621 12.79 1.88 -4.70
N LEU A 622 12.92 0.59 -4.37
CA LEU A 622 13.85 -0.29 -5.07
C LEU A 622 13.44 -0.39 -6.54
N ARG A 623 14.38 -0.07 -7.44
CA ARG A 623 14.20 -0.38 -8.85
C ARG A 623 14.07 -1.89 -9.02
N TRP A 624 13.36 -2.31 -10.07
CA TRP A 624 13.09 -3.72 -10.34
C TRP A 624 14.33 -4.63 -10.33
N THR A 625 15.44 -4.17 -10.92
CA THR A 625 16.70 -4.92 -10.93
C THR A 625 17.30 -5.11 -9.55
N ASP A 626 17.19 -4.10 -8.69
CA ASP A 626 17.68 -4.13 -7.31
C ASP A 626 16.77 -5.00 -6.42
N TYR A 627 15.44 -4.94 -6.65
CA TYR A 627 14.46 -5.82 -6.02
C TYR A 627 14.70 -7.30 -6.36
N ALA A 628 14.82 -7.63 -7.64
CA ALA A 628 15.09 -8.99 -8.09
C ALA A 628 16.42 -9.52 -7.52
N ALA A 629 17.48 -8.68 -7.48
CA ALA A 629 18.75 -9.08 -6.88
C ALA A 629 18.65 -9.35 -5.37
N LEU A 630 17.78 -8.63 -4.65
CA LEU A 630 17.51 -8.85 -3.24
C LEU A 630 16.78 -10.18 -3.03
N ILE A 631 15.65 -10.39 -3.73
CA ILE A 631 14.73 -11.52 -3.50
C ILE A 631 15.40 -12.87 -3.79
N ARG A 632 16.32 -12.94 -4.77
CA ARG A 632 17.13 -14.14 -5.09
C ARG A 632 17.97 -14.66 -3.92
N ARG A 633 18.27 -13.80 -2.94
CA ARG A 633 19.13 -14.06 -1.79
C ARG A 633 18.34 -14.16 -0.48
N VAL A 634 17.01 -14.08 -0.54
CA VAL A 634 16.15 -14.16 0.62
C VAL A 634 16.00 -15.62 1.06
N ASP A 635 16.12 -15.84 2.37
CA ASP A 635 15.90 -17.15 2.98
C ASP A 635 14.44 -17.29 3.45
N VAL A 636 13.93 -16.25 4.11
CA VAL A 636 12.54 -16.19 4.60
C VAL A 636 11.92 -14.88 4.14
N GLY A 637 10.75 -14.94 3.51
CA GLY A 637 9.96 -13.77 3.13
C GLY A 637 8.69 -13.69 3.95
N LEU A 638 8.37 -12.52 4.49
CA LEU A 638 7.09 -12.19 5.08
C LEU A 638 6.38 -11.22 4.13
N SER A 639 5.22 -11.62 3.63
CA SER A 639 4.34 -10.76 2.84
C SER A 639 2.90 -11.07 3.25
N LEU A 640 2.42 -10.29 4.21
CA LEU A 640 1.04 -10.42 4.70
C LEU A 640 0.11 -9.75 3.70
N ARG A 641 -1.05 -10.37 3.46
CA ARG A 641 -2.08 -9.80 2.59
C ARG A 641 -3.46 -10.32 2.99
N ASN A 642 -4.29 -9.42 3.53
CA ASN A 642 -5.68 -9.67 3.90
C ASN A 642 -6.60 -9.63 2.66
N ALA A 643 -6.31 -10.49 1.69
CA ALA A 643 -6.98 -10.58 0.41
C ALA A 643 -6.89 -12.02 -0.12
N PRO A 644 -7.80 -12.47 -1.01
CA PRO A 644 -7.77 -13.84 -1.55
C PRO A 644 -6.54 -14.08 -2.43
N HIS A 645 -5.98 -13.02 -3.03
CA HIS A 645 -4.79 -13.09 -3.86
C HIS A 645 -3.55 -13.54 -3.04
N PRO A 646 -2.68 -14.42 -3.58
CA PRO A 646 -1.46 -14.89 -2.91
C PRO A 646 -0.42 -13.79 -2.64
N GLY A 647 -0.40 -12.77 -3.50
CA GLY A 647 0.54 -11.66 -3.46
C GLY A 647 1.81 -11.96 -4.24
N TYR A 648 2.21 -11.06 -5.15
CA TYR A 648 3.42 -11.20 -5.96
C TYR A 648 4.68 -11.38 -5.10
N PRO A 649 4.92 -10.59 -4.03
CA PRO A 649 6.12 -10.78 -3.20
C PRO A 649 6.19 -12.16 -2.52
N THR A 650 5.05 -12.75 -2.12
CA THR A 650 4.99 -14.13 -1.61
C THR A 650 5.48 -15.11 -2.66
N LEU A 651 4.99 -14.98 -3.89
CA LEU A 651 5.33 -15.88 -4.99
C LEU A 651 6.75 -15.63 -5.52
N ASP A 652 7.25 -14.39 -5.51
CA ASP A 652 8.62 -14.03 -5.89
C ASP A 652 9.65 -14.74 -4.99
N VAL A 653 9.40 -14.74 -3.68
CA VAL A 653 10.22 -15.43 -2.68
C VAL A 653 10.22 -16.93 -2.96
N ALA A 654 9.04 -17.52 -3.16
CA ALA A 654 8.92 -18.95 -3.48
C ALA A 654 9.60 -19.31 -4.81
N ALA A 655 9.45 -18.47 -5.84
CA ALA A 655 10.04 -18.62 -7.18
C ALA A 655 11.57 -18.55 -7.18
N CYS A 656 12.16 -17.89 -6.18
CA CYS A 656 13.59 -17.84 -5.91
C CYS A 656 14.06 -18.90 -4.91
N GLY A 657 13.15 -19.77 -4.44
CA GLY A 657 13.45 -20.84 -3.49
C GLY A 657 13.61 -20.38 -2.06
N GLY A 658 13.19 -19.16 -1.70
CA GLY A 658 12.97 -18.74 -0.32
C GLY A 658 11.73 -19.40 0.29
N VAL A 659 11.58 -19.28 1.61
CA VAL A 659 10.40 -19.74 2.33
C VAL A 659 9.49 -18.55 2.62
N ALA A 660 8.31 -18.51 2.02
CA ALA A 660 7.39 -17.38 2.13
C ALA A 660 6.32 -17.61 3.23
N VAL A 661 6.01 -16.57 3.99
CA VAL A 661 4.93 -16.53 4.98
C VAL A 661 3.95 -15.45 4.56
N THR A 662 2.67 -15.83 4.44
CA THR A 662 1.57 -14.93 4.11
C THR A 662 0.37 -15.21 5.02
N SER A 663 -0.61 -14.31 5.04
CA SER A 663 -1.84 -14.48 5.82
C SER A 663 -2.88 -15.30 5.06
N ARG A 664 -3.71 -16.07 5.78
CA ARG A 664 -4.91 -16.73 5.25
C ARG A 664 -6.02 -15.72 5.01
N PHE A 665 -6.82 -15.96 3.98
CA PHE A 665 -8.02 -15.17 3.68
C PHE A 665 -8.95 -15.92 2.74
N GLY A 666 -10.23 -16.09 3.11
CA GLY A 666 -11.22 -16.73 2.24
C GLY A 666 -10.72 -18.07 1.66
N PRO A 667 -10.62 -18.25 0.32
CA PRO A 667 -10.11 -19.48 -0.28
C PRO A 667 -8.59 -19.71 -0.09
N LYS A 668 -7.83 -18.66 0.24
CA LYS A 668 -6.38 -18.73 0.48
C LYS A 668 -6.10 -19.35 1.85
N GLN A 669 -6.17 -20.68 1.91
CA GLN A 669 -5.89 -21.48 3.11
C GLN A 669 -4.46 -22.05 3.13
N ASN A 670 -3.93 -22.36 1.94
CA ASN A 670 -2.56 -22.76 1.68
C ASN A 670 -2.18 -22.38 0.24
N LEU A 671 -0.88 -22.32 -0.07
CA LEU A 671 -0.36 -22.03 -1.41
C LEU A 671 0.46 -23.21 -1.97
N HIS A 672 0.18 -24.44 -1.52
CA HIS A 672 0.91 -25.63 -1.95
C HIS A 672 0.71 -25.98 -3.42
N GLU A 673 -0.35 -25.45 -4.06
CA GLU A 673 -0.50 -25.54 -5.52
C GLU A 673 0.60 -24.78 -6.26
N TYR A 674 1.20 -23.76 -5.65
CA TYR A 674 2.34 -23.03 -6.23
C TYR A 674 3.67 -23.60 -5.72
N SER A 675 3.83 -23.73 -4.41
CA SER A 675 5.06 -24.21 -3.80
C SER A 675 4.85 -24.75 -2.39
N ALA A 676 5.59 -25.81 -2.03
CA ALA A 676 5.63 -26.31 -0.66
C ALA A 676 6.45 -25.41 0.30
N ASN A 677 7.21 -24.43 -0.23
CA ASN A 677 7.97 -23.45 0.55
C ASN A 677 7.13 -22.24 0.99
N THR A 678 5.83 -22.42 1.19
CA THR A 678 4.92 -21.34 1.61
C THR A 678 4.14 -21.72 2.86
N PHE A 679 3.94 -20.78 3.77
CA PHE A 679 3.08 -20.91 4.92
C PHE A 679 1.99 -19.84 4.88
N CYS A 680 0.73 -20.28 4.99
CA CYS A 680 -0.40 -19.39 5.23
C CYS A 680 -0.78 -19.45 6.71
N VAL A 681 -0.74 -18.30 7.38
CA VAL A 681 -1.01 -18.16 8.82
C VAL A 681 -2.23 -17.30 9.09
N ASP A 682 -2.83 -17.46 10.27
CA ASP A 682 -3.95 -16.62 10.68
C ASP A 682 -3.46 -15.19 11.01
N GLY A 683 -4.36 -14.21 10.92
CA GLY A 683 -4.06 -12.78 11.10
C GLY A 683 -3.87 -12.34 12.56
N SER A 684 -3.11 -13.09 13.37
CA SER A 684 -2.72 -12.71 14.73
C SER A 684 -1.20 -12.64 14.87
N SER A 685 -0.68 -11.78 15.76
CA SER A 685 0.77 -11.63 15.96
C SER A 685 1.41 -12.97 16.33
N GLU A 686 0.76 -13.73 17.21
CA GLU A 686 1.22 -15.06 17.63
C GLU A 686 1.30 -16.05 16.47
N ALA A 687 0.27 -16.14 15.63
CA ALA A 687 0.26 -17.05 14.50
C ALA A 687 1.31 -16.67 13.44
N ILE A 688 1.54 -15.37 13.24
CA ILE A 688 2.57 -14.87 12.31
C ILE A 688 3.95 -15.16 12.85
N ARG A 689 4.21 -14.92 14.14
CA ARG A 689 5.47 -15.28 14.81
C ARG A 689 5.76 -16.78 14.69
N ASP A 690 4.76 -17.62 14.92
CA ASP A 690 4.89 -19.08 14.81
C ASP A 690 5.12 -19.52 13.35
N GLY A 691 4.50 -18.82 12.39
CA GLY A 691 4.77 -18.94 10.96
C GLY A 691 6.20 -18.61 10.59
N ILE A 692 6.73 -17.49 11.10
CA ILE A 692 8.14 -17.09 10.95
C ILE A 692 9.05 -18.18 11.54
N ALA A 693 8.73 -18.70 12.72
CA ALA A 693 9.51 -19.78 13.33
C ALA A 693 9.51 -21.07 12.47
N ALA A 694 8.36 -21.43 11.88
CA ALA A 694 8.27 -22.56 10.96
C ALA A 694 9.07 -22.32 9.67
N ALA A 695 8.99 -21.11 9.12
CA ALA A 695 9.74 -20.72 7.94
C ALA A 695 11.25 -20.72 8.17
N VAL A 696 11.71 -20.24 9.33
CA VAL A 696 13.12 -20.30 9.76
C VAL A 696 13.60 -21.75 9.85
N ARG A 697 12.81 -22.66 10.46
CA ARG A 697 13.15 -24.09 10.52
C ARG A 697 13.30 -24.71 9.13
N LEU A 698 12.35 -24.45 8.22
CA LEU A 698 12.42 -24.94 6.84
C LEU A 698 13.57 -24.30 6.05
N ALA A 699 13.86 -23.01 6.28
CA ALA A 699 14.99 -22.33 5.65
C ALA A 699 16.35 -22.88 6.11
N GLU A 700 16.40 -23.46 7.31
CA GLU A 700 17.57 -24.16 7.85
C GLU A 700 17.68 -25.60 7.37
N ASP A 701 16.55 -26.26 7.07
CA ASP A 701 16.48 -27.58 6.44
C ASP A 701 16.66 -27.50 4.91
N GLU A 702 17.92 -27.28 4.52
CA GLU A 702 18.32 -27.10 3.12
C GLU A 702 17.89 -28.24 2.17
N PRO A 703 18.01 -29.54 2.52
CA PRO A 703 17.55 -30.63 1.66
C PRO A 703 16.04 -30.55 1.35
N THR A 704 15.21 -30.36 2.38
CA THR A 704 13.75 -30.27 2.20
C THR A 704 13.37 -29.03 1.39
N ARG A 705 13.98 -27.88 1.72
CA ARG A 705 13.78 -26.62 0.99
C ARG A 705 14.12 -26.75 -0.51
N ALA A 706 15.21 -27.43 -0.84
CA ALA A 706 15.64 -27.63 -2.23
C ALA A 706 14.69 -28.55 -3.00
N VAL A 707 14.25 -29.67 -2.40
CA VAL A 707 13.24 -30.56 -3.01
C VAL A 707 11.93 -29.81 -3.28
N ASN A 708 11.47 -29.00 -2.33
CA ASN A 708 10.28 -28.17 -2.50
C ASN A 708 10.43 -27.13 -3.62
N TYR A 709 11.61 -26.55 -3.76
CA TYR A 709 11.91 -25.60 -4.84
C TYR A 709 11.90 -26.28 -6.21
N GLU A 710 12.49 -27.46 -6.34
CA GLU A 710 12.50 -28.20 -7.60
C GLU A 710 11.10 -28.70 -7.99
N ALA A 711 10.25 -28.99 -7.01
CA ALA A 711 8.88 -29.49 -7.21
C ALA A 711 7.81 -28.38 -7.36
N GLN A 712 8.17 -27.10 -7.33
CA GLN A 712 7.22 -25.98 -7.44
C GLN A 712 6.50 -25.98 -8.80
N GLN A 713 5.26 -25.47 -8.83
CA GLN A 713 4.42 -25.42 -10.04
C GLN A 713 4.22 -24.00 -10.57
N LEU A 714 5.03 -23.04 -10.09
CA LEU A 714 5.02 -21.67 -10.58
C LEU A 714 5.41 -21.60 -12.06
N SER A 715 4.58 -20.94 -12.89
CA SER A 715 4.88 -20.75 -14.30
C SER A 715 6.19 -19.98 -14.48
N ARG A 716 6.97 -20.35 -15.49
CA ARG A 716 8.25 -19.71 -15.83
C ARG A 716 8.20 -18.87 -17.09
N ASP A 717 7.05 -18.82 -17.76
CA ASP A 717 6.83 -18.05 -18.99
C ASP A 717 5.42 -17.46 -18.98
N TRP A 718 5.33 -16.17 -19.31
CA TRP A 718 4.08 -15.41 -19.38
C TRP A 718 3.20 -15.82 -20.56
N ARG A 719 3.79 -16.24 -21.69
CA ARG A 719 3.02 -16.63 -22.89
C ARG A 719 2.06 -17.79 -22.62
N PRO A 720 2.50 -18.96 -22.11
CA PRO A 720 1.59 -20.06 -21.80
C PRO A 720 0.66 -19.76 -20.63
N SER A 721 1.08 -18.92 -19.67
CA SER A 721 0.24 -18.49 -18.55
C SER A 721 -0.98 -17.68 -19.02
N LEU A 722 -0.76 -16.78 -19.99
CA LEU A 722 -1.79 -15.89 -20.51
C LEU A 722 -2.51 -16.43 -21.76
N GLU A 723 -2.05 -17.52 -22.37
CA GLU A 723 -2.68 -18.09 -23.56
C GLU A 723 -4.20 -18.30 -23.42
N PRO A 724 -4.74 -18.84 -22.30
CA PRO A 724 -6.19 -18.98 -22.13
C PRO A 724 -6.94 -17.64 -22.19
N VAL A 725 -6.32 -16.57 -21.67
CA VAL A 725 -6.86 -15.21 -21.73
C VAL A 725 -6.84 -14.70 -23.17
N LEU A 726 -5.72 -14.90 -23.88
CA LEU A 726 -5.57 -14.48 -25.26
C LEU A 726 -6.54 -15.20 -26.20
N GLU A 727 -6.65 -16.52 -26.11
CA GLU A 727 -7.58 -17.32 -26.92
C GLU A 727 -9.03 -16.87 -26.73
N ARG A 728 -9.43 -16.63 -25.48
CA ARG A 728 -10.79 -16.22 -25.15
C ARG A 728 -11.09 -14.81 -25.62
N LEU A 729 -10.19 -13.85 -25.39
CA LEU A 729 -10.36 -12.48 -25.86
C LEU A 729 -10.48 -12.43 -27.39
N LEU A 730 -9.74 -13.27 -28.12
CA LEU A 730 -9.78 -13.33 -29.59
C LEU A 730 -11.00 -14.06 -30.15
N GLY A 731 -11.52 -15.07 -29.45
CA GLY A 731 -12.72 -15.78 -29.87
C GLY A 731 -13.95 -14.87 -29.92
N ASP A 732 -13.94 -13.81 -29.11
CA ASP A 732 -15.04 -12.87 -28.92
C ASP A 732 -14.83 -11.50 -29.61
N LEU A 733 -13.74 -11.31 -30.37
CA LEU A 733 -13.34 -10.06 -31.07
C LEU A 733 -13.26 -10.24 -32.58
#